data_AF-A0A958I235-F1
#
_entry.id   AF-A0A958I235-F1
#
_cell.length_a   1.000
_cell.length_b   1.000
_cell.length_c   1.000
_cell.angle_alpha   90.00
_cell.angle_beta   90.00
_cell.angle_gamma   90.00
#
_symmetry.space_group_name_H-M   'P 1'
#
loop_
_entity.id
_entity.type
_entity.pdbx_description
1 polymer ?
#
loop_
_entity_poly.entity_id
_entity_poly.type
_entity_poly.pdbx_seq_one_letter_code
_entity_poly.pdbx_strand_id
1 'polypeptide(L)'
;GEPCISPDGRYVYYSEDMSGGSTFQYNKDPNGQIYVIRRLDLQTGELDNLISVQGGAARPQISPDGNHLAFVRRVRAKSVLFTYDLHTGEMRPLFDGLNRDQQETWAIFGVYPNFDWMPDGKSIVFWAKGKIWRIDVATKQLMEIPFEVESKQSIATAVRFKQDVAPAEFQSKMIRHATTSPDGKWVVFNAVGQLWKKQLPNGKIERLTGDSGWFEFFPAFSPDGKSVVYVTWNDTAMGAIRKVQLRGGKSEKLTRRKGHYYTPAFSPDGTMIAYRRAGGNSVRGYTYAVKPGIYWIAADVANQVGNFVTERGEYPRFNRTSDRIFLFRDGGSKSLKSVDLFGENERDHFTSKYATEVAISPDEQWVAFQELYNVYITPFPKTGGAIDLSSKSSAIPVKKVTRDAGTNLHWSGDSKSLHWVTGPEYFTRDLQETFTFVPGAPDSLPAIDTTGIALDVFVATDVPAGKVALTGARIITMKGDEVIENGTILIDGNRITAIGASVNIPSDAKTVDVSGKTIIPGLVDVHAHVGHFSNDLTTQQHWPYFANLAYGVTTTHDPSATTEVVFSQSELVKAGKMVGPRVYSTGTILYGAEGDFKAVINSLDDARSHLRRMKAVGAFSVKSYNQPRREQRQQVIQAARELEMNVVPEGGSFFFHNMSMILDGHSGIEHNIPIAPVYDDVLKLWSNSETGYTPTLVVSYGTQSGERYWYHHTNVWEKSRLLNFTPRAIVDSRSRRRDISPDDEYGHVEHAKICKALTDLGVKVNLGAHGQLQGLGAHWELWMFAQGGMTPLEVLRAGTLNGAHYIGMDHDIGSLETGKLADLVVLDKNPLENIRNTEFVKYVMVNGRLFDADSMNETVTGNFKRMPFYWENPNTSDAMTWQPGEGITLPGCGCPNAH
;
A
#
# COMPACT_ATOMS: atom_id res chain seq x y z
N GLY A 1 -0.10 10.99 -29.17
CA GLY A 1 1.36 11.12 -29.36
C GLY A 1 1.75 10.47 -30.67
N GLU A 2 3.05 10.39 -30.98
CA GLU A 2 3.59 9.82 -32.23
C GLU A 2 3.17 10.60 -33.51
N PRO A 3 3.46 11.92 -33.58
CA PRO A 3 3.06 12.72 -34.73
C PRO A 3 3.90 12.42 -35.98
N CYS A 4 3.26 12.50 -37.15
CA CYS A 4 3.87 12.43 -38.46
C CYS A 4 3.25 13.53 -39.34
N ILE A 5 4.07 14.26 -40.11
CA ILE A 5 3.62 15.41 -40.92
C ILE A 5 3.59 15.00 -42.39
N SER A 6 2.53 15.35 -43.12
CA SER A 6 2.46 15.08 -44.56
C SER A 6 3.59 15.79 -45.34
N PRO A 7 4.03 15.23 -46.49
CA PRO A 7 5.13 15.82 -47.27
C PRO A 7 4.89 17.27 -47.72
N ASP A 8 3.63 17.67 -47.91
CA ASP A 8 3.22 19.04 -48.25
C ASP A 8 3.12 19.99 -47.04
N GLY A 9 3.33 19.48 -45.82
CA GLY A 9 3.25 20.24 -44.58
C GLY A 9 1.82 20.61 -44.15
N ARG A 10 0.77 20.09 -44.80
CA ARG A 10 -0.62 20.46 -44.50
C ARG A 10 -1.21 19.70 -43.31
N TYR A 11 -0.92 18.41 -43.18
CA TYR A 11 -1.58 17.53 -42.23
C TYR A 11 -0.62 17.01 -41.17
N VAL A 12 -1.10 16.94 -39.93
CA VAL A 12 -0.44 16.18 -38.84
C VAL A 12 -1.29 14.96 -38.51
N TYR A 13 -0.68 13.78 -38.62
CA TYR A 13 -1.26 12.52 -38.19
C TYR A 13 -0.70 12.14 -36.83
N TYR A 14 -1.51 11.69 -35.88
CA TYR A 14 -1.03 11.25 -34.57
C TYR A 14 -1.98 10.23 -33.93
N SER A 15 -1.47 9.39 -33.04
CA SER A 15 -2.28 8.44 -32.28
C SER A 15 -2.85 9.10 -31.02
N GLU A 16 -4.10 8.82 -30.67
CA GLU A 16 -4.73 9.31 -29.43
C GLU A 16 -5.49 8.17 -28.76
N ASP A 17 -5.29 8.04 -27.43
CA ASP A 17 -6.07 7.13 -26.61
C ASP A 17 -7.46 7.74 -26.38
N MET A 18 -8.48 7.13 -26.97
CA MET A 18 -9.87 7.56 -26.93
C MET A 18 -10.68 6.86 -25.84
N SER A 19 -10.05 6.03 -25.00
CA SER A 19 -10.74 5.37 -23.90
C SER A 19 -11.16 6.40 -22.84
N GLY A 20 -12.46 6.44 -22.54
CA GLY A 20 -13.03 7.36 -21.54
C GLY A 20 -12.91 6.87 -20.10
N GLY A 21 -13.03 7.78 -19.14
CA GLY A 21 -13.13 7.49 -17.71
C GLY A 21 -12.12 8.25 -16.85
N SER A 22 -12.44 8.43 -15.56
CA SER A 22 -11.55 9.06 -14.58
C SER A 22 -10.72 8.06 -13.77
N THR A 23 -10.91 6.75 -14.03
CA THR A 23 -10.27 5.66 -13.29
C THR A 23 -9.21 4.98 -14.14
N PHE A 24 -8.06 4.70 -13.52
CA PHE A 24 -6.98 3.95 -14.12
C PHE A 24 -7.40 2.50 -14.45
N GLN A 25 -6.91 1.97 -15.57
CA GLN A 25 -7.13 0.59 -16.02
C GLN A 25 -5.79 -0.05 -16.37
N TYR A 26 -5.49 -1.19 -15.75
CA TYR A 26 -4.22 -1.93 -15.95
C TYR A 26 -4.17 -2.74 -17.26
N ASN A 27 -5.34 -3.01 -17.85
CA ASN A 27 -5.58 -3.99 -18.90
C ASN A 27 -6.80 -3.60 -19.75
N LYS A 28 -6.69 -2.49 -20.49
CA LYS A 28 -7.77 -2.02 -21.40
C LYS A 28 -8.07 -3.11 -22.45
N ASP A 29 -9.33 -3.26 -22.85
CA ASP A 29 -9.71 -4.26 -23.87
C ASP A 29 -9.21 -3.83 -25.27
N PRO A 30 -8.20 -4.52 -25.83
CA PRO A 30 -7.63 -4.14 -27.11
C PRO A 30 -8.50 -4.54 -28.30
N ASN A 31 -9.55 -5.34 -28.10
CA ASN A 31 -10.53 -5.66 -29.15
C ASN A 31 -11.56 -4.55 -29.32
N GLY A 32 -11.61 -3.58 -28.41
CA GLY A 32 -12.36 -2.34 -28.58
C GLY A 32 -11.60 -1.33 -29.44
N GLN A 33 -11.78 -0.05 -29.10
CA GLN A 33 -11.06 1.05 -29.71
C GLN A 33 -10.36 1.84 -28.59
N ILE A 34 -9.09 1.48 -28.34
CA ILE A 34 -8.26 2.22 -27.38
C ILE A 34 -7.63 3.40 -28.10
N TYR A 35 -6.80 3.16 -29.13
CA TYR A 35 -6.16 4.22 -29.89
C TYR A 35 -6.85 4.48 -31.23
N VAL A 36 -6.90 5.74 -31.65
CA VAL A 36 -7.27 6.14 -33.02
C VAL A 36 -6.16 6.98 -33.64
N ILE A 37 -6.05 6.97 -34.96
CA ILE A 37 -5.22 7.94 -35.66
C ILE A 37 -6.08 9.14 -36.01
N ARG A 38 -5.70 10.29 -35.46
CA ARG A 38 -6.31 11.59 -35.75
C ARG A 38 -5.49 12.33 -36.79
N ARG A 39 -6.16 13.16 -37.58
CA ARG A 39 -5.57 14.05 -38.57
C ARG A 39 -5.99 15.48 -38.24
N LEU A 40 -5.01 16.35 -38.03
CA LEU A 40 -5.18 17.79 -37.91
C LEU A 40 -4.79 18.45 -39.23
N ASP A 41 -5.68 19.24 -39.83
CA ASP A 41 -5.35 20.14 -40.93
C ASP A 41 -4.79 21.44 -40.35
N LEU A 42 -3.51 21.73 -40.63
CA LEU A 42 -2.82 22.92 -40.11
C LEU A 42 -3.29 24.22 -40.75
N GLN A 43 -3.99 24.17 -41.88
CA GLN A 43 -4.52 25.37 -42.55
C GLN A 43 -5.87 25.77 -41.97
N THR A 44 -6.74 24.81 -41.68
CA THR A 44 -8.10 25.09 -41.19
C THR A 44 -8.25 24.94 -39.67
N GLY A 45 -7.36 24.17 -39.03
CA GLY A 45 -7.49 23.75 -37.64
C GLY A 45 -8.50 22.62 -37.42
N GLU A 46 -9.08 22.08 -38.50
CA GLU A 46 -10.05 20.98 -38.43
C GLU A 46 -9.39 19.66 -38.05
N LEU A 47 -10.15 18.82 -37.34
CA LEU A 47 -9.62 17.63 -36.72
C LEU A 47 -10.53 16.42 -36.95
N ASP A 48 -9.99 15.40 -37.63
CA ASP A 48 -10.71 14.19 -38.02
C ASP A 48 -10.17 12.95 -37.31
N ASN A 49 -11.06 12.00 -37.01
CA ASN A 49 -10.68 10.65 -36.60
C ASN A 49 -10.46 9.77 -37.85
N LEU A 50 -9.32 9.95 -38.51
CA LEU A 50 -9.01 9.33 -39.80
C LEU A 50 -9.08 7.80 -39.77
N ILE A 51 -8.42 7.15 -38.81
CA ILE A 51 -8.47 5.69 -38.65
C ILE A 51 -9.04 5.38 -37.28
N SER A 52 -10.31 4.96 -37.29
CA SER A 52 -11.13 4.68 -36.12
C SER A 52 -11.78 3.30 -36.30
N VAL A 53 -11.05 2.23 -35.97
CA VAL A 53 -11.50 0.84 -36.16
C VAL A 53 -11.26 -0.03 -34.92
N GLN A 54 -11.93 -1.19 -34.88
CA GLN A 54 -11.69 -2.25 -33.89
C GLN A 54 -10.20 -2.66 -33.88
N GLY A 55 -9.62 -2.83 -32.68
CA GLY A 55 -8.20 -3.15 -32.53
C GLY A 55 -7.30 -1.92 -32.32
N GLY A 56 -7.90 -0.74 -32.40
CA GLY A 56 -7.23 0.54 -32.42
C GLY A 56 -6.30 0.75 -33.62
N ALA A 57 -5.74 1.94 -33.72
CA ALA A 57 -4.74 2.31 -34.70
C ALA A 57 -3.73 3.26 -34.04
N ALA A 58 -2.44 2.94 -34.13
CA ALA A 58 -1.37 3.71 -33.51
C ALA A 58 -0.11 3.77 -34.40
N ARG A 59 0.86 4.60 -34.01
CA ARG A 59 2.13 4.81 -34.73
C ARG A 59 1.98 5.13 -36.23
N PRO A 60 1.27 6.22 -36.62
CA PRO A 60 1.12 6.59 -38.02
C PRO A 60 2.46 7.02 -38.66
N GLN A 61 2.73 6.57 -39.89
CA GLN A 61 3.85 7.02 -40.72
C GLN A 61 3.41 7.22 -42.17
N ILE A 62 3.48 8.45 -42.67
CA ILE A 62 3.07 8.81 -44.03
C ILE A 62 4.15 8.42 -45.06
N SER A 63 3.74 7.91 -46.21
CA SER A 63 4.64 7.64 -47.31
C SER A 63 5.20 8.94 -47.91
N PRO A 64 6.39 8.91 -48.54
CA PRO A 64 7.01 10.10 -49.14
C PRO A 64 6.15 10.81 -50.20
N ASP A 65 5.27 10.07 -50.87
CA ASP A 65 4.32 10.61 -51.85
C ASP A 65 3.03 11.16 -51.24
N GLY A 66 2.83 11.01 -49.92
CA GLY A 66 1.66 11.50 -49.20
C GLY A 66 0.39 10.67 -49.41
N ASN A 67 0.46 9.52 -50.10
CA ASN A 67 -0.72 8.77 -50.52
C ASN A 67 -1.12 7.63 -49.55
N HIS A 68 -0.15 7.10 -48.80
CA HIS A 68 -0.36 5.94 -47.92
C HIS A 68 0.12 6.21 -46.51
N LEU A 69 -0.60 5.67 -45.53
CA LEU A 69 -0.23 5.70 -44.12
C LEU A 69 0.07 4.29 -43.63
N ALA A 70 1.27 4.05 -43.12
CA ALA A 70 1.61 2.84 -42.39
C ALA A 70 1.30 3.00 -40.90
N PHE A 71 0.77 1.97 -40.26
CA PHE A 71 0.37 2.03 -38.85
C PHE A 71 0.29 0.65 -38.20
N VAL A 72 0.23 0.61 -36.86
CA VAL A 72 0.05 -0.62 -36.08
C VAL A 72 -1.40 -0.74 -35.61
N ARG A 73 -1.95 -1.94 -35.72
CA ARG A 73 -3.29 -2.29 -35.26
C ARG A 73 -3.28 -3.64 -34.56
N ARG A 74 -4.09 -3.79 -33.52
CA ARG A 74 -4.33 -5.10 -32.90
C ARG A 74 -5.38 -5.89 -33.69
N VAL A 75 -5.08 -7.14 -33.99
CA VAL A 75 -6.02 -8.11 -34.56
C VAL A 75 -6.04 -9.32 -33.65
N ARG A 76 -7.04 -9.41 -32.75
CA ARG A 76 -7.10 -10.39 -31.66
C ARG A 76 -5.83 -10.31 -30.79
N ALA A 77 -5.12 -11.41 -30.57
CA ALA A 77 -3.88 -11.43 -29.78
C ALA A 77 -2.63 -10.88 -30.52
N LYS A 78 -2.71 -10.55 -31.82
CA LYS A 78 -1.53 -10.14 -32.62
C LYS A 78 -1.51 -8.65 -32.93
N SER A 79 -0.35 -8.04 -32.78
CA SER A 79 -0.05 -6.72 -33.34
C SER A 79 0.37 -6.88 -34.80
N VAL A 80 -0.20 -6.06 -35.69
CA VAL A 80 -0.05 -6.19 -37.13
C VAL A 80 0.29 -4.84 -37.74
N LEU A 81 1.27 -4.82 -38.65
CA LEU A 81 1.59 -3.67 -39.49
C LEU A 81 0.60 -3.60 -40.65
N PHE A 82 -0.03 -2.45 -40.82
CA PHE A 82 -0.97 -2.16 -41.89
C PHE A 82 -0.51 -0.98 -42.75
N THR A 83 -1.05 -0.91 -43.96
CA THR A 83 -1.09 0.31 -44.79
C THR A 83 -2.53 0.75 -45.01
N TYR A 84 -2.73 2.05 -45.11
CA TYR A 84 -4.01 2.71 -45.38
C TYR A 84 -3.85 3.66 -46.56
N ASP A 85 -4.64 3.49 -47.61
CA ASP A 85 -4.68 4.40 -48.76
C ASP A 85 -5.58 5.60 -48.42
N LEU A 86 -5.02 6.81 -48.46
CA LEU A 86 -5.72 8.05 -48.08
C LEU A 86 -6.80 8.49 -49.08
N HIS A 87 -6.82 7.96 -50.30
CA HIS A 87 -7.81 8.27 -51.33
C HIS A 87 -8.99 7.32 -51.30
N THR A 88 -8.70 6.02 -51.12
CA THR A 88 -9.72 4.96 -51.21
C THR A 88 -10.23 4.51 -49.84
N GLY A 89 -9.45 4.73 -48.78
CA GLY A 89 -9.70 4.18 -47.45
C GLY A 89 -9.37 2.70 -47.30
N GLU A 90 -8.76 2.07 -48.32
CA GLU A 90 -8.38 0.67 -48.25
C GLU A 90 -7.30 0.41 -47.20
N MET A 91 -7.54 -0.60 -46.36
CA MET A 91 -6.65 -1.01 -45.27
C MET A 91 -6.09 -2.41 -45.53
N ARG A 92 -4.76 -2.52 -45.69
CA ARG A 92 -4.09 -3.77 -46.10
C ARG A 92 -3.08 -4.26 -45.06
N PRO A 93 -3.20 -5.50 -44.53
CA PRO A 93 -2.22 -6.06 -43.61
C PRO A 93 -0.92 -6.42 -44.35
N LEU A 94 0.22 -6.03 -43.78
CA LEU A 94 1.55 -6.28 -44.32
C LEU A 94 2.31 -7.36 -43.55
N PHE A 95 2.33 -7.28 -42.21
CA PHE A 95 3.13 -8.18 -41.37
C PHE A 95 2.48 -8.40 -40.01
N ASP A 96 2.24 -9.66 -39.62
CA ASP A 96 1.59 -10.05 -38.36
C ASP A 96 2.56 -10.58 -37.29
N GLY A 97 3.87 -10.45 -37.55
CA GLY A 97 4.94 -10.91 -36.66
C GLY A 97 5.54 -9.80 -35.79
N LEU A 98 4.84 -8.68 -35.60
CA LEU A 98 5.28 -7.62 -34.68
C LEU A 98 5.30 -8.15 -33.24
N ASN A 99 6.08 -7.49 -32.38
CA ASN A 99 5.94 -7.69 -30.93
C ASN A 99 4.57 -7.16 -30.47
N ARG A 100 4.14 -7.58 -29.28
CA ARG A 100 2.92 -7.05 -28.68
C ARG A 100 3.08 -5.54 -28.46
N ASP A 101 2.13 -4.77 -28.99
CA ASP A 101 2.02 -3.33 -28.79
C ASP A 101 1.58 -2.98 -27.36
N GLN A 102 1.80 -1.72 -26.98
CA GLN A 102 1.47 -1.21 -25.65
C GLN A 102 0.12 -0.47 -25.61
N GLN A 103 -0.85 -0.83 -26.48
CA GLN A 103 -2.16 -0.15 -26.48
C GLN A 103 -2.90 -0.33 -25.15
N GLU A 104 -2.64 -1.42 -24.43
CA GLU A 104 -3.36 -1.77 -23.19
C GLU A 104 -2.84 -1.02 -21.95
N THR A 105 -1.77 -0.22 -22.09
CA THR A 105 -1.08 0.50 -20.99
C THR A 105 -0.92 2.00 -21.27
N TRP A 106 -0.24 2.71 -20.34
CA TRP A 106 0.21 4.08 -20.55
C TRP A 106 1.38 4.15 -21.52
N ALA A 107 1.08 4.30 -22.80
CA ALA A 107 2.06 4.44 -23.87
C ALA A 107 2.67 5.86 -23.94
N ILE A 108 3.13 6.43 -22.82
CA ILE A 108 3.69 7.80 -22.79
C ILE A 108 4.95 7.96 -23.67
N PHE A 109 5.65 6.84 -23.96
CA PHE A 109 6.82 6.78 -24.85
C PHE A 109 6.47 6.30 -26.27
N GLY A 110 5.18 6.17 -26.58
CA GLY A 110 4.68 5.57 -27.82
C GLY A 110 4.19 4.14 -27.62
N VAL A 111 3.29 3.71 -28.51
CA VAL A 111 2.56 2.43 -28.45
C VAL A 111 3.41 1.28 -29.02
N TYR A 112 4.28 1.58 -29.98
CA TYR A 112 5.17 0.61 -30.61
C TYR A 112 6.51 1.29 -30.99
N PRO A 113 7.64 0.55 -31.07
CA PRO A 113 8.90 1.08 -31.60
C PRO A 113 8.75 1.76 -32.96
N ASN A 114 9.66 2.70 -33.27
CA ASN A 114 9.57 3.45 -34.51
C ASN A 114 9.79 2.56 -35.75
N PHE A 115 9.14 2.95 -36.84
CA PHE A 115 9.38 2.44 -38.19
C PHE A 115 9.19 3.59 -39.17
N ASP A 116 9.64 3.42 -40.41
CA ASP A 116 9.49 4.44 -41.45
C ASP A 116 9.51 3.83 -42.85
N TRP A 117 9.04 4.60 -43.82
CA TRP A 117 9.14 4.28 -45.23
C TRP A 117 10.57 4.51 -45.72
N MET A 118 11.01 3.68 -46.66
CA MET A 118 12.19 3.98 -47.46
C MET A 118 11.89 5.22 -48.34
N PRO A 119 12.91 6.02 -48.72
CA PRO A 119 12.72 7.23 -49.51
C PRO A 119 12.02 7.01 -50.87
N ASP A 120 12.06 5.79 -51.41
CA ASP A 120 11.36 5.42 -52.65
C ASP A 120 9.86 5.11 -52.46
N GLY A 121 9.37 5.08 -51.22
CA GLY A 121 7.99 4.76 -50.86
C GLY A 121 7.60 3.29 -51.10
N LYS A 122 8.53 2.40 -51.45
CA LYS A 122 8.22 1.01 -51.82
C LYS A 122 8.33 0.02 -50.68
N SER A 123 9.14 0.33 -49.67
CA SER A 123 9.38 -0.56 -48.53
C SER A 123 9.27 0.18 -47.22
N ILE A 124 9.00 -0.55 -46.14
CA ILE A 124 8.99 -0.04 -44.77
C ILE A 124 10.09 -0.75 -43.97
N VAL A 125 10.84 0.00 -43.17
CA VAL A 125 11.84 -0.53 -42.23
C VAL A 125 11.30 -0.42 -40.81
N PHE A 126 11.28 -1.54 -40.08
CA PHE A 126 10.67 -1.62 -38.76
C PHE A 126 11.41 -2.61 -37.84
N TRP A 127 11.21 -2.47 -36.54
CA TRP A 127 11.70 -3.43 -35.55
C TRP A 127 10.63 -4.49 -35.21
N ALA A 128 11.03 -5.76 -35.18
CA ALA A 128 10.20 -6.86 -34.68
C ALA A 128 11.07 -8.07 -34.33
N LYS A 129 10.66 -8.83 -33.32
CA LYS A 129 11.30 -10.07 -32.86
C LYS A 129 12.79 -9.91 -32.52
N GLY A 130 13.17 -8.76 -31.97
CA GLY A 130 14.57 -8.44 -31.64
C GLY A 130 15.45 -8.15 -32.85
N LYS A 131 14.87 -7.91 -34.03
CA LYS A 131 15.57 -7.69 -35.30
C LYS A 131 15.01 -6.45 -36.03
N ILE A 132 15.80 -5.93 -36.98
CA ILE A 132 15.36 -4.89 -37.91
C ILE A 132 14.98 -5.58 -39.22
N TRP A 133 13.82 -5.23 -39.76
CA TRP A 133 13.28 -5.81 -40.98
C TRP A 133 12.97 -4.73 -42.01
N ARG A 134 13.13 -5.07 -43.28
CA ARG A 134 12.57 -4.35 -44.43
C ARG A 134 11.47 -5.20 -45.05
N ILE A 135 10.31 -4.62 -45.28
CA ILE A 135 9.23 -5.27 -46.04
C ILE A 135 8.90 -4.45 -47.29
N ASP A 136 8.90 -5.08 -48.45
CA ASP A 136 8.38 -4.48 -49.68
C ASP A 136 6.84 -4.50 -49.64
N VAL A 137 6.20 -3.35 -49.85
CA VAL A 137 4.76 -3.19 -49.63
C VAL A 137 3.93 -3.89 -50.71
N ALA A 138 4.41 -3.93 -51.95
CA ALA A 138 3.70 -4.55 -53.06
C ALA A 138 3.81 -6.08 -53.05
N THR A 139 5.02 -6.60 -52.85
CA THR A 139 5.31 -8.04 -52.92
C THR A 139 5.22 -8.74 -51.57
N LYS A 140 5.22 -7.98 -50.46
CA LYS A 140 5.35 -8.48 -49.07
C LYS A 140 6.64 -9.26 -48.81
N GLN A 141 7.66 -9.10 -49.66
CA GLN A 141 8.94 -9.72 -49.44
C GLN A 141 9.60 -9.11 -48.19
N LEU A 142 9.94 -9.97 -47.24
CA LEU A 142 10.57 -9.62 -45.97
C LEU A 142 12.08 -9.90 -46.03
N MET A 143 12.89 -8.95 -45.58
CA MET A 143 14.34 -9.06 -45.51
C MET A 143 14.82 -8.61 -44.13
N GLU A 144 15.61 -9.43 -43.45
CA GLU A 144 16.31 -9.01 -42.23
C GLU A 144 17.41 -8.00 -42.61
N ILE A 145 17.49 -6.88 -41.90
CA ILE A 145 18.63 -5.97 -41.96
C ILE A 145 19.56 -6.37 -40.80
N PRO A 146 20.74 -6.94 -41.08
CA PRO A 146 21.70 -7.27 -40.03
C PRO A 146 22.07 -6.03 -39.23
N PHE A 147 21.98 -6.12 -37.91
CA PHE A 147 22.34 -5.04 -37.00
C PHE A 147 23.04 -5.61 -35.77
N GLU A 148 24.15 -4.99 -35.41
CA GLU A 148 24.90 -5.28 -34.19
C GLU A 148 25.40 -3.96 -33.63
N VAL A 149 25.34 -3.84 -32.30
CA VAL A 149 25.85 -2.68 -31.58
C VAL A 149 26.54 -3.13 -30.30
N GLU A 150 27.75 -2.62 -30.07
CA GLU A 150 28.41 -2.74 -28.77
C GLU A 150 28.03 -1.54 -27.90
N SER A 151 27.51 -1.81 -26.71
CA SER A 151 27.10 -0.77 -25.76
C SER A 151 27.79 -1.01 -24.42
N LYS A 152 28.54 -0.01 -23.95
CA LYS A 152 29.14 0.01 -22.62
C LYS A 152 28.28 0.86 -21.68
N GLN A 153 27.74 0.25 -20.64
CA GLN A 153 26.90 0.90 -19.63
C GLN A 153 27.55 0.82 -18.25
N SER A 154 27.25 1.77 -17.38
CA SER A 154 27.60 1.73 -15.96
C SER A 154 26.36 1.46 -15.13
N ILE A 155 26.44 0.46 -14.25
CA ILE A 155 25.37 0.07 -13.34
C ILE A 155 25.80 0.45 -11.93
N ALA A 156 24.99 1.22 -11.23
CA ALA A 156 25.22 1.48 -9.81
C ALA A 156 24.81 0.25 -8.99
N THR A 157 25.57 -0.08 -7.94
CA THR A 157 25.24 -1.19 -7.03
C THR A 157 23.84 -1.03 -6.45
N ALA A 158 23.01 -2.07 -6.42
CA ALA A 158 21.68 -1.94 -5.84
C ALA A 158 21.76 -1.60 -4.35
N VAL A 159 20.92 -0.68 -3.87
CA VAL A 159 20.84 -0.40 -2.43
C VAL A 159 20.14 -1.55 -1.71
N ARG A 160 20.83 -2.21 -0.78
CA ARG A 160 20.29 -3.28 0.06
C ARG A 160 21.04 -3.31 1.38
N PHE A 161 20.31 -3.21 2.49
CA PHE A 161 20.89 -3.18 3.83
C PHE A 161 20.29 -4.27 4.71
N LYS A 162 21.12 -4.86 5.57
CA LYS A 162 20.71 -5.88 6.54
C LYS A 162 19.73 -5.29 7.56
N GLN A 163 18.63 -5.98 7.84
CA GLN A 163 17.60 -5.54 8.79
C GLN A 163 17.58 -6.44 10.05
N ASP A 164 17.31 -5.86 11.22
CA ASP A 164 17.11 -6.64 12.44
C ASP A 164 15.66 -7.15 12.55
N VAL A 165 15.48 -8.45 12.35
CA VAL A 165 14.16 -9.08 12.22
C VAL A 165 13.51 -9.30 13.60
N ALA A 166 14.29 -9.72 14.59
CA ALA A 166 13.80 -10.11 15.91
C ALA A 166 14.75 -9.64 17.04
N PRO A 167 14.87 -8.31 17.25
CA PRO A 167 15.58 -7.78 18.42
C PRO A 167 14.85 -8.19 19.70
N ALA A 168 15.57 -8.31 20.82
CA ALA A 168 14.97 -8.65 22.12
C ALA A 168 13.97 -7.58 22.60
N GLU A 169 14.26 -6.31 22.35
CA GLU A 169 13.40 -5.16 22.61
C GLU A 169 13.44 -4.19 21.43
N PHE A 170 12.42 -3.37 21.28
CA PHE A 170 12.39 -2.32 20.27
C PHE A 170 11.82 -1.03 20.83
N GLN A 171 12.29 0.09 20.29
CA GLN A 171 11.69 1.39 20.53
C GLN A 171 10.48 1.57 19.61
N SER A 172 9.34 1.98 20.14
CA SER A 172 8.22 2.47 19.34
C SER A 172 8.66 3.75 18.61
N LYS A 173 8.66 3.69 17.28
CA LYS A 173 8.97 4.81 16.39
C LYS A 173 7.70 5.51 15.93
N MET A 174 6.54 4.85 15.99
CA MET A 174 5.26 5.40 15.61
C MET A 174 4.48 5.95 16.80
N ILE A 175 4.75 7.20 17.15
CA ILE A 175 3.95 7.96 18.11
C ILE A 175 2.73 8.55 17.40
N ARG A 176 1.54 8.34 17.96
CA ARG A 176 0.28 8.84 17.40
C ARG A 176 -0.49 9.69 18.40
N HIS A 177 -1.24 10.63 17.87
CA HIS A 177 -2.23 11.43 18.61
C HIS A 177 -1.64 12.14 19.84
N ALA A 178 -0.40 12.62 19.73
CA ALA A 178 0.23 13.36 20.82
C ALA A 178 -0.52 14.66 21.12
N THR A 179 -0.71 14.97 22.40
CA THR A 179 -1.29 16.23 22.90
C THR A 179 -0.58 16.65 24.19
N THR A 180 -0.52 17.96 24.42
CA THR A 180 0.12 18.55 25.60
C THR A 180 -0.89 19.19 26.54
N SER A 181 -0.62 19.15 27.85
CA SER A 181 -1.47 19.74 28.87
C SER A 181 -1.52 21.26 28.73
N PRO A 182 -2.62 21.93 29.15
CA PRO A 182 -2.75 23.38 29.03
C PRO A 182 -1.62 24.18 29.69
N ASP A 183 -1.02 23.64 30.75
CA ASP A 183 0.12 24.24 31.46
C ASP A 183 1.50 23.91 30.85
N GLY A 184 1.54 23.14 29.76
CA GLY A 184 2.76 22.75 29.05
C GLY A 184 3.61 21.69 29.74
N LYS A 185 3.18 21.14 30.89
CA LYS A 185 4.03 20.26 31.72
C LYS A 185 3.93 18.78 31.37
N TRP A 186 2.90 18.34 30.68
CA TRP A 186 2.67 16.93 30.38
C TRP A 186 2.33 16.73 28.92
N VAL A 187 2.88 15.69 28.32
CA VAL A 187 2.44 15.17 27.02
C VAL A 187 1.78 13.81 27.21
N VAL A 188 0.69 13.56 26.48
CA VAL A 188 0.00 12.26 26.40
C VAL A 188 -0.07 11.85 24.94
N PHE A 189 0.21 10.58 24.66
CA PHE A 189 0.29 10.06 23.29
C PHE A 189 -0.04 8.57 23.23
N ASN A 190 -0.38 8.06 22.05
CA ASN A 190 -0.54 6.64 21.77
C ASN A 190 0.77 6.05 21.25
N ALA A 191 1.14 4.88 21.78
CA ALA A 191 2.18 4.01 21.24
C ALA A 191 1.82 2.56 21.55
N VAL A 192 2.02 1.66 20.57
CA VAL A 192 1.73 0.21 20.69
C VAL A 192 0.32 -0.06 21.23
N GLY A 193 -0.67 0.66 20.68
CA GLY A 193 -2.11 0.49 20.97
C GLY A 193 -2.59 1.09 22.29
N GLN A 194 -1.74 1.80 23.03
CA GLN A 194 -2.08 2.26 24.37
C GLN A 194 -1.62 3.69 24.68
N LEU A 195 -2.22 4.37 25.67
CA LEU A 195 -1.86 5.75 26.03
C LEU A 195 -0.75 5.87 27.08
N TRP A 196 0.28 6.64 26.76
CA TRP A 196 1.42 6.95 27.61
C TRP A 196 1.42 8.43 27.98
N LYS A 197 2.04 8.77 29.10
CA LYS A 197 2.26 10.15 29.54
C LYS A 197 3.72 10.37 29.90
N LYS A 198 4.20 11.60 29.69
CA LYS A 198 5.54 12.05 30.10
C LYS A 198 5.45 13.46 30.65
N GLN A 199 6.09 13.71 31.79
CA GLN A 199 6.29 15.08 32.25
C GLN A 199 7.39 15.74 31.42
N LEU A 200 7.13 16.88 30.80
CA LEU A 200 8.10 17.57 29.97
C LEU A 200 9.10 18.39 30.82
N PRO A 201 10.35 18.54 30.36
CA PRO A 201 10.95 17.84 29.20
C PRO A 201 11.48 16.43 29.55
N ASN A 202 11.86 16.20 30.81
CA ASN A 202 12.76 15.09 31.21
C ASN A 202 12.11 14.05 32.14
N GLY A 203 10.79 14.08 32.32
CA GLY A 203 10.08 13.11 33.14
C GLY A 203 10.13 11.69 32.56
N LYS A 204 9.85 10.70 33.41
CA LYS A 204 9.74 9.30 32.97
C LYS A 204 8.44 9.09 32.19
N ILE A 205 8.50 8.18 31.22
CA ILE A 205 7.34 7.75 30.47
C ILE A 205 6.59 6.68 31.28
N GLU A 206 5.28 6.85 31.41
CA GLU A 206 4.42 5.97 32.18
C GLU A 206 3.12 5.68 31.41
N ARG A 207 2.52 4.51 31.67
CA ARG A 207 1.15 4.21 31.23
C ARG A 207 0.18 5.21 31.85
N LEU A 208 -0.71 5.80 31.04
CA LEU A 208 -1.79 6.65 31.58
C LEU A 208 -2.91 5.81 32.20
N THR A 209 -3.21 4.66 31.62
CA THR A 209 -4.30 3.77 32.01
C THR A 209 -3.78 2.36 32.33
N GLY A 210 -4.56 1.60 33.11
CA GLY A 210 -4.23 0.22 33.49
C GLY A 210 -5.00 -0.88 32.74
N ASP A 211 -5.87 -0.53 31.79
CA ASP A 211 -6.77 -1.50 31.14
C ASP A 211 -6.15 -2.05 29.84
N SER A 212 -5.66 -3.29 29.90
CA SER A 212 -5.00 -3.95 28.76
C SER A 212 -5.96 -4.59 27.75
N GLY A 213 -7.28 -4.61 28.03
CA GLY A 213 -8.28 -5.27 27.18
C GLY A 213 -8.74 -4.46 25.96
N TRP A 214 -8.30 -3.21 25.85
CA TRP A 214 -8.74 -2.24 24.85
C TRP A 214 -7.55 -1.55 24.21
N PHE A 215 -7.68 -1.18 22.94
CA PHE A 215 -6.77 -0.19 22.36
C PHE A 215 -7.29 1.23 22.61
N GLU A 216 -6.38 2.19 22.74
CA GLU A 216 -6.68 3.53 23.25
C GLU A 216 -6.13 4.62 22.33
N PHE A 217 -6.94 5.60 21.93
CA PHE A 217 -6.62 6.55 20.87
C PHE A 217 -7.13 7.96 21.16
N PHE A 218 -6.65 8.94 20.40
CA PHE A 218 -7.14 10.32 20.39
C PHE A 218 -7.31 10.95 21.80
N PRO A 219 -6.24 11.03 22.61
CA PRO A 219 -6.30 11.71 23.90
C PRO A 219 -6.51 13.22 23.71
N ALA A 220 -7.26 13.86 24.61
CA ALA A 220 -7.38 15.31 24.72
C ALA A 220 -7.52 15.73 26.18
N PHE A 221 -6.78 16.77 26.59
CA PHE A 221 -6.82 17.30 27.96
C PHE A 221 -8.07 18.14 28.24
N SER A 222 -8.57 18.07 29.47
CA SER A 222 -9.50 19.08 29.99
C SER A 222 -8.81 20.44 30.10
N PRO A 223 -9.55 21.57 30.03
CA PRO A 223 -8.97 22.91 30.12
C PRO A 223 -8.18 23.17 31.42
N ASP A 224 -8.55 22.49 32.51
CA ASP A 224 -7.83 22.56 33.79
C ASP A 224 -6.61 21.62 33.90
N GLY A 225 -6.36 20.81 32.86
CA GLY A 225 -5.26 19.85 32.78
C GLY A 225 -5.37 18.63 33.70
N LYS A 226 -6.45 18.47 34.47
CA LYS A 226 -6.55 17.40 35.49
C LYS A 226 -7.02 16.07 34.92
N SER A 227 -7.72 16.08 33.79
CA SER A 227 -8.29 14.89 33.17
C SER A 227 -7.99 14.82 31.67
N VAL A 228 -8.09 13.61 31.13
CA VAL A 228 -7.90 13.30 29.72
C VAL A 228 -9.12 12.52 29.23
N VAL A 229 -9.71 12.96 28.13
CA VAL A 229 -10.69 12.17 27.37
C VAL A 229 -9.99 11.44 26.25
N TYR A 230 -10.47 10.25 25.91
CA TYR A 230 -9.87 9.40 24.90
C TYR A 230 -10.88 8.40 24.34
N VAL A 231 -10.54 7.78 23.22
CA VAL A 231 -11.32 6.73 22.57
C VAL A 231 -10.74 5.37 22.94
N THR A 232 -11.59 4.40 23.26
CA THR A 232 -11.22 2.98 23.34
C THR A 232 -11.77 2.20 22.16
N TRP A 233 -11.11 1.11 21.76
CA TRP A 233 -11.61 0.12 20.80
C TRP A 233 -11.45 -1.31 21.32
N ASN A 234 -12.49 -2.12 21.11
CA ASN A 234 -12.48 -3.57 21.27
C ASN A 234 -13.39 -4.18 20.19
N ASP A 235 -12.97 -5.26 19.55
CA ASP A 235 -13.65 -5.77 18.33
C ASP A 235 -15.09 -6.26 18.60
N THR A 236 -15.42 -6.64 19.84
CA THR A 236 -16.76 -7.13 20.22
C THR A 236 -17.60 -6.09 20.95
N ALA A 237 -16.96 -5.31 21.82
CA ALA A 237 -17.62 -4.29 22.62
C ALA A 237 -17.75 -2.94 21.90
N MET A 238 -17.05 -2.77 20.77
CA MET A 238 -16.96 -1.57 19.93
C MET A 238 -16.32 -0.38 20.64
N GLY A 239 -16.23 0.75 19.94
CA GLY A 239 -15.62 1.95 20.47
C GLY A 239 -16.44 2.66 21.56
N ALA A 240 -15.77 3.45 22.39
CA ALA A 240 -16.40 4.36 23.35
C ALA A 240 -15.50 5.57 23.64
N ILE A 241 -16.11 6.68 24.06
CA ILE A 241 -15.37 7.82 24.65
C ILE A 241 -15.30 7.63 26.16
N ARG A 242 -14.11 7.79 26.70
CA ARG A 242 -13.81 7.62 28.13
C ARG A 242 -13.07 8.83 28.68
N LYS A 243 -13.15 9.01 29.99
CA LYS A 243 -12.44 10.05 30.76
C LYS A 243 -11.61 9.40 31.86
N VAL A 244 -10.37 9.83 32.02
CA VAL A 244 -9.46 9.40 33.09
C VAL A 244 -8.76 10.60 33.72
N GLN A 245 -8.37 10.49 34.97
CA GLN A 245 -7.54 11.52 35.62
C GLN A 245 -6.10 11.43 35.09
N LEU A 246 -5.39 12.55 34.97
CA LEU A 246 -3.98 12.58 34.52
C LEU A 246 -3.07 11.76 35.45
N ARG A 247 -3.38 11.73 36.75
CA ARG A 247 -2.69 10.88 37.73
C ARG A 247 -2.90 9.38 37.49
N GLY A 248 -3.76 9.00 36.55
CA GLY A 248 -4.16 7.63 36.27
C GLY A 248 -5.38 7.19 37.09
N GLY A 249 -5.66 5.88 37.07
CA GLY A 249 -6.77 5.26 37.79
C GLY A 249 -7.87 4.73 36.87
N LYS A 250 -9.03 4.40 37.44
CA LYS A 250 -10.18 3.86 36.70
C LYS A 250 -10.79 4.93 35.80
N SER A 251 -10.97 4.62 34.52
CA SER A 251 -11.62 5.53 33.57
C SER A 251 -13.15 5.37 33.59
N GLU A 252 -13.85 6.47 33.35
CA GLU A 252 -15.31 6.58 33.25
C GLU A 252 -15.75 6.53 31.78
N LYS A 253 -16.81 5.77 31.47
CA LYS A 253 -17.38 5.70 30.12
C LYS A 253 -18.43 6.79 29.92
N LEU A 254 -18.21 7.66 28.95
CA LEU A 254 -19.08 8.82 28.69
C LEU A 254 -20.18 8.52 27.67
N THR A 255 -19.91 7.70 26.65
CA THR A 255 -20.89 7.36 25.61
C THR A 255 -21.68 6.10 25.94
N ARG A 256 -23.01 6.14 25.83
CA ARG A 256 -23.91 4.98 26.04
C ARG A 256 -23.89 3.98 24.88
N ARG A 257 -23.97 4.49 23.65
CA ARG A 257 -24.11 3.67 22.44
C ARG A 257 -22.77 3.05 22.04
N LYS A 258 -22.80 1.83 21.51
CA LYS A 258 -21.68 1.28 20.73
C LYS A 258 -21.49 2.11 19.46
N GLY A 259 -20.26 2.25 18.98
CA GLY A 259 -19.98 3.00 17.75
C GLY A 259 -18.50 3.11 17.42
N HIS A 260 -18.22 3.82 16.33
CA HIS A 260 -16.87 4.12 15.84
C HIS A 260 -16.59 5.59 16.20
N TYR A 261 -15.90 5.84 17.32
CA TYR A 261 -15.71 7.18 17.86
C TYR A 261 -14.29 7.69 17.58
N TYR A 262 -14.15 9.00 17.35
CA TYR A 262 -12.91 9.65 16.92
C TYR A 262 -12.79 11.03 17.54
N THR A 263 -11.54 11.46 17.75
CA THR A 263 -11.14 12.87 17.95
C THR A 263 -12.03 13.63 18.95
N PRO A 264 -12.14 13.18 20.22
CA PRO A 264 -12.84 13.94 21.25
C PRO A 264 -12.07 15.22 21.60
N ALA A 265 -12.76 16.33 21.83
CA ALA A 265 -12.17 17.60 22.24
C ALA A 265 -13.08 18.32 23.24
N PHE A 266 -12.49 18.81 24.34
CA PHE A 266 -13.20 19.63 25.32
C PHE A 266 -13.54 21.01 24.77
N SER A 267 -14.65 21.59 25.24
CA SER A 267 -14.92 23.02 25.14
C SER A 267 -13.97 23.82 26.06
N PRO A 268 -13.61 25.07 25.73
CA PRO A 268 -12.71 25.89 26.56
C PRO A 268 -13.15 26.07 28.02
N ASP A 269 -14.45 26.10 28.28
CA ASP A 269 -15.05 26.16 29.62
C ASP A 269 -15.12 24.80 30.33
N GLY A 270 -14.79 23.70 29.63
CA GLY A 270 -14.69 22.35 30.18
C GLY A 270 -16.03 21.65 30.40
N THR A 271 -17.14 22.24 29.94
CA THR A 271 -18.50 21.73 30.18
C THR A 271 -18.97 20.73 29.11
N MET A 272 -18.39 20.76 27.91
CA MET A 272 -18.78 19.93 26.79
C MET A 272 -17.59 19.20 26.16
N ILE A 273 -17.88 18.10 25.46
CA ILE A 273 -16.93 17.34 24.64
C ILE A 273 -17.55 17.12 23.26
N ALA A 274 -16.91 17.65 22.21
CA ALA A 274 -17.24 17.37 20.82
C ALA A 274 -16.45 16.15 20.34
N TYR A 275 -17.01 15.37 19.42
CA TYR A 275 -16.35 14.20 18.84
C TYR A 275 -16.94 13.84 17.48
N ARG A 276 -16.21 13.02 16.72
CA ARG A 276 -16.71 12.43 15.48
C ARG A 276 -17.18 11.01 15.73
N ARG A 277 -18.33 10.64 15.16
CA ARG A 277 -18.79 9.27 15.02
C ARG A 277 -18.71 8.89 13.54
N ALA A 278 -17.90 7.89 13.19
CA ALA A 278 -17.69 7.49 11.81
C ALA A 278 -18.62 6.36 11.36
N GLY A 279 -18.63 6.13 10.04
CA GLY A 279 -19.18 4.92 9.44
C GLY A 279 -18.30 3.69 9.72
N GLY A 280 -18.80 2.53 9.30
CA GLY A 280 -18.04 1.30 9.31
C GLY A 280 -17.16 1.14 8.07
N ASN A 281 -16.26 0.16 8.09
CA ASN A 281 -15.37 -0.16 6.98
C ASN A 281 -15.18 -1.68 6.86
N SER A 282 -14.39 -2.11 5.86
CA SER A 282 -14.16 -3.52 5.56
C SER A 282 -13.33 -4.27 6.62
N VAL A 283 -12.77 -3.59 7.62
CA VAL A 283 -11.94 -4.18 8.68
C VAL A 283 -12.69 -4.22 10.02
N ARG A 284 -13.32 -3.11 10.42
CA ARG A 284 -14.11 -2.98 11.67
C ARG A 284 -15.56 -3.44 11.53
N GLY A 285 -16.02 -3.62 10.29
CA GLY A 285 -17.40 -3.93 9.97
C GLY A 285 -18.32 -2.72 9.94
N TYR A 286 -19.54 -2.95 9.45
CA TYR A 286 -20.54 -1.93 9.14
C TYR A 286 -21.62 -1.75 10.23
N THR A 287 -21.54 -2.49 11.34
CA THR A 287 -22.50 -2.37 12.43
C THR A 287 -22.26 -1.13 13.30
N TYR A 288 -23.32 -0.66 13.96
CA TYR A 288 -23.30 0.52 14.83
C TYR A 288 -22.80 1.82 14.14
N ALA A 289 -22.89 1.87 12.81
CA ALA A 289 -22.41 2.95 11.94
C ALA A 289 -23.50 3.96 11.49
N VAL A 290 -24.74 3.82 11.97
CA VAL A 290 -25.87 4.68 11.55
C VAL A 290 -25.69 6.11 12.07
N LYS A 291 -25.98 7.08 11.19
CA LYS A 291 -25.89 8.53 11.42
C LYS A 291 -24.45 8.95 11.80
N PRO A 292 -23.46 8.76 10.91
CA PRO A 292 -22.12 9.30 11.12
C PRO A 292 -22.17 10.83 11.11
N GLY A 293 -21.18 11.47 11.74
CA GLY A 293 -21.09 12.92 11.82
C GLY A 293 -20.40 13.41 13.09
N ILE A 294 -20.51 14.72 13.32
CA ILE A 294 -20.04 15.41 14.51
C ILE A 294 -21.15 15.45 15.56
N TYR A 295 -20.75 15.21 16.81
CA TYR A 295 -21.62 15.21 17.98
C TYR A 295 -20.97 15.94 19.15
N TRP A 296 -21.75 16.32 20.15
CA TRP A 296 -21.23 16.72 21.47
C TRP A 296 -22.01 16.09 22.63
N ILE A 297 -21.38 15.99 23.80
CA ILE A 297 -21.95 15.53 25.09
C ILE A 297 -21.50 16.45 26.24
N ALA A 298 -22.21 16.42 27.39
CA ALA A 298 -21.71 17.07 28.61
C ALA A 298 -20.47 16.34 29.15
N ALA A 299 -19.51 17.07 29.72
CA ALA A 299 -18.20 16.53 30.11
C ALA A 299 -18.22 15.71 31.43
N ASP A 300 -19.20 15.97 32.30
CA ASP A 300 -19.29 15.45 33.67
C ASP A 300 -20.39 14.39 33.86
N VAL A 301 -21.13 14.05 32.80
CA VAL A 301 -22.19 13.04 32.85
C VAL A 301 -21.74 11.74 32.17
N ALA A 302 -21.89 10.61 32.85
CA ALA A 302 -21.58 9.30 32.28
C ALA A 302 -22.71 8.75 31.39
N ASN A 303 -22.38 7.83 30.49
CA ASN A 303 -23.34 7.03 29.71
C ASN A 303 -24.44 7.84 28.98
N GLN A 304 -24.04 8.85 28.21
CA GLN A 304 -24.92 9.74 27.46
C GLN A 304 -25.11 9.32 25.99
N VAL A 305 -26.15 9.87 25.35
CA VAL A 305 -26.29 9.88 23.89
C VAL A 305 -25.86 11.27 23.40
N GLY A 306 -25.04 11.33 22.36
CA GLY A 306 -24.57 12.60 21.82
C GLY A 306 -25.66 13.41 21.13
N ASN A 307 -25.54 14.73 21.26
CA ASN A 307 -26.28 15.72 20.48
C ASN A 307 -25.64 15.82 19.11
N PHE A 308 -26.43 15.59 18.05
CA PHE A 308 -25.95 15.62 16.68
C PHE A 308 -25.76 17.05 16.19
N VAL A 309 -24.67 17.31 15.47
CA VAL A 309 -24.34 18.63 14.91
C VAL A 309 -24.44 18.59 13.39
N THR A 310 -23.59 17.81 12.71
CA THR A 310 -23.53 17.78 11.24
C THR A 310 -23.06 16.41 10.74
N GLU A 311 -23.49 16.00 9.54
CA GLU A 311 -23.08 14.73 8.92
C GLU A 311 -21.63 14.74 8.41
N ARG A 312 -21.08 15.93 8.16
CA ARG A 312 -19.79 16.11 7.49
C ARG A 312 -18.81 16.90 8.35
N GLY A 313 -17.58 16.42 8.43
CA GLY A 313 -16.50 17.08 9.14
C GLY A 313 -15.61 16.09 9.89
N GLU A 314 -14.38 16.51 10.13
CA GLU A 314 -13.36 15.81 10.90
C GLU A 314 -12.69 16.76 11.90
N TYR A 315 -12.04 16.19 12.92
CA TYR A 315 -11.31 16.92 13.98
C TYR A 315 -12.11 18.06 14.63
N PRO A 316 -13.30 17.78 15.21
CA PRO A 316 -14.14 18.82 15.77
C PRO A 316 -13.46 19.51 16.97
N ARG A 317 -13.48 20.83 17.00
CA ARG A 317 -12.97 21.62 18.13
C ARG A 317 -13.88 22.81 18.40
N PHE A 318 -14.19 23.09 19.66
CA PHE A 318 -14.96 24.28 20.00
C PHE A 318 -14.15 25.55 19.72
N ASN A 319 -14.87 26.62 19.40
CA ASN A 319 -14.34 27.97 19.41
C ASN A 319 -14.18 28.48 20.85
N ARG A 320 -13.50 29.62 21.02
CA ARG A 320 -13.12 30.21 22.31
C ARG A 320 -14.30 30.49 23.23
N THR A 321 -15.49 30.73 22.68
CA THR A 321 -16.73 31.03 23.41
C THR A 321 -17.65 29.82 23.59
N SER A 322 -17.21 28.61 23.17
CA SER A 322 -17.97 27.36 23.25
C SER A 322 -19.32 27.34 22.51
N ASP A 323 -19.64 28.33 21.68
CA ASP A 323 -20.90 28.44 20.94
C ASP A 323 -20.83 27.91 19.50
N ARG A 324 -19.62 27.60 19.02
CA ARG A 324 -19.38 27.04 17.68
C ARG A 324 -18.36 25.91 17.70
N ILE A 325 -18.42 25.06 16.68
CA ILE A 325 -17.48 23.95 16.45
C ILE A 325 -16.79 24.16 15.10
N PHE A 326 -15.46 24.26 15.13
CA PHE A 326 -14.60 24.15 13.96
C PHE A 326 -14.50 22.70 13.50
N LEU A 327 -14.45 22.49 12.19
CA LEU A 327 -14.37 21.19 11.54
C LEU A 327 -13.65 21.29 10.19
N PHE A 328 -12.86 20.26 9.88
CA PHE A 328 -12.18 20.12 8.59
C PHE A 328 -13.05 19.26 7.64
N ARG A 329 -13.19 19.66 6.38
CA ARG A 329 -13.93 18.89 5.37
C ARG A 329 -13.02 18.51 4.21
N ASP A 330 -13.04 17.21 3.89
CA ASP A 330 -12.41 16.62 2.72
C ASP A 330 -13.53 16.03 1.83
N GLY A 331 -13.65 16.50 0.58
CA GLY A 331 -14.82 16.19 -0.27
C GLY A 331 -15.09 17.20 -1.39
N GLY A 332 -14.02 17.62 -2.08
CA GLY A 332 -14.00 18.71 -3.06
C GLY A 332 -12.72 19.53 -2.86
N SER A 333 -12.87 20.83 -2.54
CA SER A 333 -11.78 21.64 -1.97
C SER A 333 -11.70 21.41 -0.46
N LYS A 334 -10.53 21.02 0.04
CA LYS A 334 -10.31 20.86 1.48
C LYS A 334 -10.54 22.19 2.19
N SER A 335 -11.27 22.20 3.31
CA SER A 335 -11.65 23.45 3.96
C SER A 335 -11.78 23.35 5.48
N LEU A 336 -11.41 24.44 6.15
CA LEU A 336 -11.69 24.68 7.55
C LEU A 336 -12.96 25.52 7.68
N LYS A 337 -13.96 24.98 8.35
CA LYS A 337 -15.27 25.60 8.53
C LYS A 337 -15.66 25.63 10.01
N SER A 338 -16.67 26.42 10.37
CA SER A 338 -17.34 26.27 11.66
C SER A 338 -18.86 26.35 11.55
N VAL A 339 -19.55 25.65 12.43
CA VAL A 339 -21.01 25.66 12.60
C VAL A 339 -21.36 25.93 14.06
N ASP A 340 -22.59 26.32 14.36
CA ASP A 340 -23.06 26.35 15.75
C ASP A 340 -23.33 24.93 16.31
N LEU A 341 -23.78 24.85 17.56
CA LEU A 341 -24.03 23.57 18.24
C LEU A 341 -25.18 22.73 17.65
N PHE A 342 -25.96 23.31 16.74
CA PHE A 342 -27.05 22.64 16.02
C PHE A 342 -26.67 22.33 14.56
N GLY A 343 -25.45 22.67 14.14
CA GLY A 343 -24.97 22.48 12.77
C GLY A 343 -25.40 23.57 11.80
N GLU A 344 -25.98 24.66 12.29
CA GLU A 344 -26.45 25.76 11.47
C GLU A 344 -25.39 26.86 11.37
N ASN A 345 -25.74 27.93 10.65
CA ASN A 345 -24.94 29.15 10.52
C ASN A 345 -23.50 28.89 10.08
N GLU A 346 -23.28 28.00 9.10
CA GLU A 346 -21.94 27.61 8.61
C GLU A 346 -21.11 28.85 8.18
N ARG A 347 -19.82 28.82 8.53
CA ARG A 347 -18.83 29.84 8.15
C ARG A 347 -17.58 29.19 7.59
N ASP A 348 -17.08 29.77 6.52
CA ASP A 348 -15.83 29.36 5.89
C ASP A 348 -14.68 30.23 6.39
N HIS A 349 -13.59 29.58 6.80
CA HIS A 349 -12.39 30.26 7.30
C HIS A 349 -11.24 30.09 6.33
N PHE A 350 -11.00 28.84 5.90
CA PHE A 350 -9.91 28.52 4.99
C PHE A 350 -10.28 27.46 3.97
N THR A 351 -9.63 27.53 2.81
CA THR A 351 -9.58 26.48 1.79
C THR A 351 -8.15 26.03 1.59
N SER A 352 -7.91 24.84 1.05
CA SER A 352 -6.59 24.39 0.65
C SER A 352 -6.68 23.30 -0.42
N LYS A 353 -5.66 23.23 -1.28
CA LYS A 353 -5.44 22.09 -2.17
C LYS A 353 -4.80 20.91 -1.43
N TYR A 354 -3.82 21.19 -0.56
CA TYR A 354 -2.90 20.17 -0.04
C TYR A 354 -2.90 20.00 1.47
N ALA A 355 -3.60 20.84 2.23
CA ALA A 355 -3.64 20.70 3.68
C ALA A 355 -4.19 19.31 4.08
N THR A 356 -3.49 18.60 4.96
CA THR A 356 -3.92 17.28 5.46
C THR A 356 -4.27 17.30 6.95
N GLU A 357 -3.78 18.29 7.69
CA GLU A 357 -4.06 18.52 9.10
C GLU A 357 -4.11 20.03 9.35
N VAL A 358 -5.01 20.49 10.22
CA VAL A 358 -5.17 21.90 10.59
C VAL A 358 -5.41 22.02 12.09
N ALA A 359 -4.67 22.89 12.76
CA ALA A 359 -4.78 23.16 14.20
C ALA A 359 -4.93 24.66 14.47
N ILE A 360 -5.97 25.04 15.20
CA ILE A 360 -6.29 26.44 15.54
C ILE A 360 -5.80 26.73 16.96
N SER A 361 -5.17 27.88 17.18
CA SER A 361 -4.75 28.31 18.51
C SER A 361 -5.96 28.56 19.42
N PRO A 362 -5.87 28.30 20.74
CA PRO A 362 -6.97 28.55 21.69
C PRO A 362 -7.55 29.98 21.66
N ASP A 363 -6.72 30.98 21.37
CA ASP A 363 -7.13 32.39 21.25
C ASP A 363 -7.73 32.76 19.87
N GLU A 364 -7.76 31.80 18.93
CA GLU A 364 -8.20 31.97 17.54
C GLU A 364 -7.45 33.06 16.77
N GLN A 365 -6.19 33.33 17.11
CA GLN A 365 -5.35 34.29 16.40
C GLN A 365 -4.39 33.63 15.40
N TRP A 366 -4.19 32.32 15.50
CA TRP A 366 -3.23 31.57 14.70
C TRP A 366 -3.82 30.25 14.21
N VAL A 367 -3.32 29.81 13.06
CA VAL A 367 -3.59 28.49 12.51
C VAL A 367 -2.28 27.86 12.06
N ALA A 368 -2.12 26.59 12.39
CA ALA A 368 -1.07 25.73 11.87
C ALA A 368 -1.69 24.72 10.91
N PHE A 369 -0.96 24.36 9.85
CA PHE A 369 -1.42 23.36 8.91
C PHE A 369 -0.27 22.53 8.37
N GLN A 370 -0.55 21.27 8.07
CA GLN A 370 0.36 20.36 7.38
C GLN A 370 0.07 20.41 5.88
N GLU A 371 1.06 20.75 5.07
CA GLU A 371 1.00 20.71 3.60
C GLU A 371 2.23 19.96 3.07
N LEU A 372 1.99 18.93 2.24
CA LEU A 372 3.04 18.10 1.63
C LEU A 372 4.10 17.70 2.68
N TYR A 373 3.60 17.13 3.78
CA TYR A 373 4.32 16.66 4.97
C TYR A 373 4.93 17.73 5.88
N ASN A 374 5.13 18.95 5.39
CA ASN A 374 5.71 20.06 6.16
C ASN A 374 4.66 20.83 6.94
N VAL A 375 5.08 21.44 8.05
CA VAL A 375 4.20 22.22 8.92
C VAL A 375 4.46 23.71 8.75
N TYR A 376 3.38 24.46 8.70
CA TYR A 376 3.38 25.90 8.54
C TYR A 376 2.51 26.57 9.59
N ILE A 377 2.89 27.76 10.03
CA ILE A 377 2.06 28.66 10.85
C ILE A 377 1.68 29.89 10.03
N THR A 378 0.46 30.38 10.23
CA THR A 378 -0.02 31.67 9.72
C THR A 378 -1.04 32.30 10.67
N PRO A 379 -1.24 33.63 10.67
CA PRO A 379 -2.34 34.27 11.39
C PRO A 379 -3.72 33.73 10.97
N PHE A 380 -4.69 33.79 11.89
CA PHE A 380 -6.11 33.52 11.66
C PHE A 380 -6.88 34.85 11.60
N PRO A 381 -6.97 35.52 10.44
CA PRO A 381 -7.75 36.74 10.32
C PRO A 381 -9.26 36.42 10.30
N LYS A 382 -10.06 37.22 11.02
CA LYS A 382 -11.52 37.11 11.04
C LYS A 382 -12.10 37.87 9.85
N THR A 383 -12.21 37.20 8.70
CA THR A 383 -12.73 37.79 7.45
C THR A 383 -14.10 37.22 7.09
N GLY A 384 -14.78 37.85 6.12
CA GLY A 384 -16.09 37.42 5.64
C GLY A 384 -16.07 36.27 4.63
N GLY A 385 -14.88 35.80 4.21
CA GLY A 385 -14.71 34.74 3.22
C GLY A 385 -13.51 33.85 3.52
N ALA A 386 -13.38 32.74 2.79
CA ALA A 386 -12.26 31.82 2.99
C ALA A 386 -10.94 32.38 2.44
N ILE A 387 -9.84 32.10 3.15
CA ILE A 387 -8.48 32.34 2.65
C ILE A 387 -7.85 31.02 2.24
N ASP A 388 -7.00 31.04 1.20
CA ASP A 388 -6.22 29.86 0.82
C ASP A 388 -5.07 29.61 1.81
N LEU A 389 -5.11 28.45 2.48
CA LEU A 389 -4.00 27.89 3.24
C LEU A 389 -3.08 27.15 2.28
N SER A 390 -2.02 27.84 1.88
CA SER A 390 -0.93 27.26 1.12
C SER A 390 0.42 27.78 1.58
N SER A 391 1.46 26.94 1.46
CA SER A 391 2.86 27.36 1.59
C SER A 391 3.26 28.51 0.65
N LYS A 392 2.49 28.73 -0.42
CA LYS A 392 2.70 29.78 -1.43
C LYS A 392 1.80 31.00 -1.26
N SER A 393 0.97 31.03 -0.22
CA SER A 393 0.05 32.14 0.01
C SER A 393 0.82 33.44 0.25
N SER A 394 0.41 34.52 -0.42
CA SER A 394 0.94 35.87 -0.25
C SER A 394 -0.05 36.82 0.43
N ALA A 395 -1.29 36.38 0.65
CA ALA A 395 -2.35 37.17 1.28
C ALA A 395 -2.15 37.33 2.79
N ILE A 396 -1.48 36.36 3.44
CA ILE A 396 -1.17 36.34 4.87
C ILE A 396 0.26 35.79 5.08
N PRO A 397 0.98 36.20 6.13
CA PRO A 397 2.31 35.68 6.42
C PRO A 397 2.30 34.18 6.74
N VAL A 398 2.98 33.37 5.92
CA VAL A 398 3.13 31.92 6.15
C VAL A 398 4.60 31.58 6.43
N LYS A 399 4.86 30.77 7.46
CA LYS A 399 6.22 30.30 7.81
C LYS A 399 6.27 28.80 8.02
N LYS A 400 7.19 28.14 7.31
CA LYS A 400 7.54 26.72 7.52
C LYS A 400 8.30 26.60 8.84
N VAL A 401 7.92 25.63 9.67
CA VAL A 401 8.54 25.40 11.01
C VAL A 401 9.20 24.03 11.16
N THR A 402 9.03 23.13 10.20
CA THR A 402 9.65 21.79 10.22
C THR A 402 10.89 21.73 9.35
N ARG A 403 11.88 20.90 9.72
CA ARG A 403 12.95 20.53 8.79
C ARG A 403 12.42 19.58 7.72
N ASP A 404 11.85 18.45 8.15
CA ASP A 404 11.45 17.35 7.26
C ASP A 404 9.94 17.08 7.21
N ALA A 405 9.29 16.93 8.38
CA ALA A 405 7.86 16.68 8.47
C ALA A 405 7.32 17.03 9.86
N GLY A 406 6.00 16.95 10.04
CA GLY A 406 5.36 16.95 11.36
C GLY A 406 3.90 16.49 11.30
N THR A 407 3.44 15.80 12.35
CA THR A 407 2.06 15.33 12.55
C THR A 407 1.60 15.60 13.99
N ASN A 408 0.28 15.44 14.25
CA ASN A 408 -0.34 15.69 15.55
C ASN A 408 -0.16 17.13 16.01
N LEU A 409 -0.52 18.06 15.13
CA LEU A 409 -0.39 19.49 15.35
C LEU A 409 -1.29 19.94 16.50
N HIS A 410 -0.72 20.58 17.51
CA HIS A 410 -1.51 21.15 18.61
C HIS A 410 -0.80 22.35 19.24
N TRP A 411 -1.58 23.30 19.73
CA TRP A 411 -1.08 24.54 20.33
C TRP A 411 -0.95 24.41 21.85
N SER A 412 -0.01 25.15 22.43
CA SER A 412 0.06 25.38 23.86
C SER A 412 -1.22 26.05 24.37
N GLY A 413 -1.56 25.84 25.66
CA GLY A 413 -2.78 26.39 26.26
C GLY A 413 -2.85 27.92 26.23
N ASP A 414 -1.69 28.58 26.25
CA ASP A 414 -1.54 30.04 26.16
C ASP A 414 -1.44 30.58 24.72
N SER A 415 -1.57 29.71 23.71
CA SER A 415 -1.50 30.04 22.27
C SER A 415 -0.15 30.55 21.77
N LYS A 416 0.93 30.45 22.56
CA LYS A 416 2.25 30.98 22.19
C LYS A 416 3.13 30.04 21.39
N SER A 417 2.87 28.74 21.46
CA SER A 417 3.76 27.74 20.86
C SER A 417 2.96 26.67 20.14
N LEU A 418 3.49 26.21 19.00
CA LEU A 418 2.99 25.05 18.29
C LEU A 418 3.83 23.83 18.64
N HIS A 419 3.17 22.68 18.77
CA HIS A 419 3.78 21.38 19.01
C HIS A 419 3.43 20.38 17.91
N TRP A 420 4.34 19.45 17.63
CA TRP A 420 4.14 18.34 16.70
C TRP A 420 5.10 17.19 17.03
N VAL A 421 4.91 16.05 16.37
CA VAL A 421 5.83 14.91 16.44
C VAL A 421 6.44 14.57 15.08
N THR A 422 7.64 13.99 15.10
CA THR A 422 8.25 13.31 13.94
C THR A 422 8.89 12.03 14.43
N GLY A 423 8.28 10.89 14.11
CA GLY A 423 8.67 9.62 14.71
C GLY A 423 8.54 9.68 16.24
N PRO A 424 9.57 9.29 17.01
CA PRO A 424 9.56 9.36 18.48
C PRO A 424 9.95 10.73 19.05
N GLU A 425 10.16 11.77 18.23
CA GLU A 425 10.59 13.09 18.71
C GLU A 425 9.42 14.08 18.79
N TYR A 426 9.31 14.78 19.91
CA TYR A 426 8.37 15.85 20.18
C TYR A 426 9.03 17.22 20.01
N PHE A 427 8.43 18.09 19.22
CA PHE A 427 8.96 19.41 18.89
C PHE A 427 8.05 20.52 19.39
N THR A 428 8.64 21.68 19.65
CA THR A 428 7.95 22.92 20.00
C THR A 428 8.54 24.05 19.18
N ARG A 429 7.69 24.94 18.66
CA ARG A 429 8.13 26.22 18.08
C ARG A 429 7.32 27.36 18.64
N ASP A 430 8.00 28.35 19.21
CA ASP A 430 7.36 29.55 19.72
C ASP A 430 7.03 30.53 18.58
N LEU A 431 5.93 31.29 18.74
CA LEU A 431 5.53 32.32 17.78
C LEU A 431 6.58 33.43 17.65
N GLN A 432 7.21 33.82 18.76
CA GLN A 432 8.29 34.82 18.79
C GLN A 432 9.54 34.35 18.02
N GLU A 433 9.72 33.04 17.89
CA GLU A 433 10.80 32.44 17.09
C GLU A 433 10.37 32.23 15.63
N THR A 434 9.09 32.42 15.30
CA THR A 434 8.53 32.16 13.96
C THR A 434 8.33 33.45 13.17
N PHE A 435 7.96 34.54 13.83
CA PHE A 435 7.66 35.82 13.18
C PHE A 435 8.30 36.98 13.93
N THR A 436 9.00 37.85 13.20
CA THR A 436 9.65 39.05 13.76
C THR A 436 8.68 40.12 14.24
N PHE A 437 7.42 40.08 13.79
CA PHE A 437 6.38 41.03 14.21
C PHE A 437 5.64 40.59 15.47
N VAL A 438 5.90 39.39 16.00
CA VAL A 438 5.31 38.94 17.27
C VAL A 438 6.01 39.67 18.42
N PRO A 439 5.28 40.30 19.36
CA PRO A 439 5.90 41.01 20.47
C PRO A 439 6.89 40.13 21.25
N GLY A 440 8.12 40.61 21.42
CA GLY A 440 9.21 39.87 22.08
C GLY A 440 10.09 39.04 21.13
N ALA A 441 9.80 39.01 19.83
CA ALA A 441 10.64 38.35 18.85
C ALA A 441 12.01 39.04 18.70
N PRO A 442 13.10 38.26 18.52
CA PRO A 442 14.41 38.83 18.20
C PRO A 442 14.45 39.38 16.77
N ASP A 443 15.38 40.30 16.50
CA ASP A 443 15.60 40.88 15.16
C ASP A 443 15.97 39.81 14.12
N SER A 444 16.65 38.74 14.55
CA SER A 444 16.95 37.56 13.76
C SER A 444 16.32 36.32 14.39
N LEU A 445 15.47 35.64 13.62
CA LEU A 445 14.81 34.42 14.07
C LEU A 445 15.80 33.25 14.16
N PRO A 446 15.65 32.35 15.15
CA PRO A 446 16.49 31.16 15.25
C PRO A 446 16.23 30.20 14.09
N ALA A 447 17.22 29.34 13.80
CA ALA A 447 17.08 28.27 12.82
C ALA A 447 15.94 27.30 13.20
N ILE A 448 15.50 26.52 12.21
CA ILE A 448 14.52 25.46 12.44
C ILE A 448 15.17 24.33 13.24
N ASP A 449 14.47 23.84 14.26
CA ASP A 449 14.96 22.74 15.09
C ASP A 449 15.16 21.45 14.29
N THR A 450 16.28 20.80 14.57
CA THR A 450 16.71 19.57 13.88
C THR A 450 16.52 18.31 14.73
N THR A 451 16.22 18.48 16.01
CA THR A 451 16.10 17.44 17.05
C THR A 451 15.00 17.83 18.03
N GLY A 452 14.24 16.87 18.53
CA GLY A 452 13.14 17.09 19.47
C GLY A 452 13.39 16.44 20.84
N ILE A 453 12.41 16.57 21.74
CA ILE A 453 12.36 15.84 23.00
C ILE A 453 11.96 14.39 22.70
N ALA A 454 12.77 13.42 23.09
CA ALA A 454 12.49 12.02 22.84
C ALA A 454 11.29 11.49 23.66
N LEU A 455 10.40 10.75 23.00
CA LEU A 455 9.26 10.00 23.56
C LEU A 455 9.55 8.49 23.51
N ASP A 456 10.66 8.08 24.13
CA ASP A 456 11.18 6.72 24.02
C ASP A 456 10.35 5.67 24.80
N VAL A 457 9.35 5.09 24.13
CA VAL A 457 8.66 3.89 24.61
C VAL A 457 9.43 2.67 24.12
N PHE A 458 10.05 1.93 25.05
CA PHE A 458 10.68 0.64 24.76
C PHE A 458 9.73 -0.51 25.14
N VAL A 459 9.61 -1.50 24.25
CA VAL A 459 8.74 -2.67 24.41
C VAL A 459 9.54 -3.93 24.10
N ALA A 460 9.37 -4.97 24.92
CA ALA A 460 9.93 -6.28 24.63
C ALA A 460 9.26 -6.89 23.39
N THR A 461 10.05 -7.48 22.51
CA THR A 461 9.51 -8.29 21.40
C THR A 461 8.87 -9.55 21.97
N ASP A 462 7.73 -9.96 21.43
CA ASP A 462 7.07 -11.21 21.82
C ASP A 462 7.97 -12.39 21.46
N VAL A 463 8.24 -13.25 22.44
CA VAL A 463 8.96 -14.52 22.26
C VAL A 463 8.17 -15.57 23.04
N PRO A 464 7.58 -16.59 22.38
CA PRO A 464 6.91 -17.66 23.09
C PRO A 464 7.90 -18.47 23.93
N ALA A 465 7.40 -19.14 24.97
CA ALA A 465 8.22 -19.97 25.85
C ALA A 465 8.04 -21.46 25.53
N GLY A 466 9.13 -22.23 25.70
CA GLY A 466 9.12 -23.69 25.62
C GLY A 466 9.67 -24.24 24.31
N LYS A 467 9.83 -25.56 24.28
CA LYS A 467 10.40 -26.31 23.15
C LYS A 467 9.33 -27.12 22.43
N VAL A 468 9.41 -27.13 21.10
CA VAL A 468 8.52 -27.93 20.23
C VAL A 468 9.34 -28.67 19.19
N ALA A 469 9.02 -29.94 18.97
CA ALA A 469 9.58 -30.76 17.90
C ALA A 469 8.48 -31.13 16.89
N LEU A 470 8.68 -30.79 15.62
CA LEU A 470 7.84 -31.24 14.50
C LEU A 470 8.52 -32.47 13.86
N THR A 471 7.89 -33.64 13.90
CA THR A 471 8.53 -34.91 13.54
C THR A 471 7.87 -35.61 12.35
N GLY A 472 8.68 -36.25 11.51
CA GLY A 472 8.21 -37.16 10.45
C GLY A 472 7.88 -36.51 9.10
N ALA A 473 8.18 -35.23 8.93
CA ALA A 473 7.87 -34.51 7.69
C ALA A 473 8.96 -34.64 6.63
N ARG A 474 8.59 -34.47 5.36
CA ARG A 474 9.52 -33.99 4.33
C ARG A 474 9.83 -32.53 4.59
N ILE A 475 11.08 -32.14 4.70
CA ILE A 475 11.47 -30.74 4.94
C ILE A 475 12.19 -30.20 3.71
N ILE A 476 11.64 -29.20 3.05
CA ILE A 476 12.28 -28.48 1.96
C ILE A 476 12.93 -27.24 2.58
N THR A 477 14.25 -27.24 2.75
CA THR A 477 14.91 -26.27 3.66
C THR A 477 15.13 -24.90 3.02
N MET A 478 15.19 -24.84 1.67
CA MET A 478 15.71 -23.71 0.89
C MET A 478 17.22 -23.43 1.11
N LYS A 479 17.94 -24.32 1.80
CA LYS A 479 19.41 -24.28 1.83
C LYS A 479 19.95 -24.98 0.60
N GLY A 480 20.18 -24.22 -0.47
CA GLY A 480 20.42 -24.80 -1.79
C GLY A 480 19.19 -25.56 -2.27
N ASP A 481 19.38 -26.83 -2.65
CA ASP A 481 18.32 -27.75 -3.11
C ASP A 481 17.99 -28.85 -2.09
N GLU A 482 18.40 -28.69 -0.82
CA GLU A 482 18.26 -29.71 0.22
C GLU A 482 16.79 -30.03 0.55
N VAL A 483 16.48 -31.32 0.52
CA VAL A 483 15.22 -31.92 0.97
C VAL A 483 15.53 -33.04 1.94
N ILE A 484 14.98 -32.96 3.16
CA ILE A 484 15.17 -33.96 4.22
C ILE A 484 13.90 -34.80 4.32
N GLU A 485 13.96 -36.06 3.93
CA GLU A 485 12.84 -37.00 4.11
C GLU A 485 12.76 -37.48 5.57
N ASN A 486 11.54 -37.67 6.09
CA ASN A 486 11.27 -38.10 7.47
C ASN A 486 12.05 -37.30 8.53
N GLY A 487 12.20 -36.00 8.30
CA GLY A 487 12.96 -35.09 9.14
C GLY A 487 12.23 -34.64 10.39
N THR A 488 13.01 -34.05 11.28
CA THR A 488 12.56 -33.38 12.50
C THR A 488 13.09 -31.95 12.56
N ILE A 489 12.26 -31.02 13.02
CA ILE A 489 12.66 -29.64 13.37
C ILE A 489 12.41 -29.43 14.85
N LEU A 490 13.45 -29.10 15.61
CA LEU A 490 13.39 -28.70 17.02
C LEU A 490 13.46 -27.18 17.11
N ILE A 491 12.53 -26.61 17.86
CA ILE A 491 12.37 -25.17 18.08
C ILE A 491 12.42 -24.91 19.59
N ASP A 492 13.11 -23.84 19.99
CA ASP A 492 13.11 -23.31 21.36
C ASP A 492 12.72 -21.82 21.31
N GLY A 493 11.60 -21.49 21.96
CA GLY A 493 10.94 -20.20 21.82
C GLY A 493 10.59 -19.90 20.37
N ASN A 494 11.26 -18.92 19.76
CA ASN A 494 11.05 -18.53 18.36
C ASN A 494 12.15 -18.93 17.39
N ARG A 495 13.14 -19.74 17.79
CA ARG A 495 14.28 -20.11 16.92
C ARG A 495 14.40 -21.61 16.70
N ILE A 496 14.82 -21.98 15.50
CA ILE A 496 15.16 -23.37 15.14
C ILE A 496 16.50 -23.71 15.80
N THR A 497 16.52 -24.71 16.67
CA THR A 497 17.73 -25.14 17.39
C THR A 497 18.36 -26.40 16.80
N ALA A 498 17.58 -27.25 16.13
CA ALA A 498 18.08 -28.37 15.36
C ALA A 498 17.13 -28.75 14.22
N ILE A 499 17.68 -29.27 13.13
CA ILE A 499 16.95 -29.75 11.96
C ILE A 499 17.72 -30.92 11.34
N GLY A 500 17.04 -31.99 10.96
CA GLY A 500 17.69 -33.17 10.36
C GLY A 500 16.84 -34.43 10.36
N ALA A 501 17.33 -35.49 9.71
CA ALA A 501 16.74 -36.83 9.77
C ALA A 501 16.87 -37.48 11.16
N SER A 502 17.92 -37.13 11.90
CA SER A 502 18.21 -37.65 13.23
C SER A 502 18.45 -36.51 14.22
N VAL A 503 17.37 -35.97 14.81
CA VAL A 503 17.43 -34.91 15.83
C VAL A 503 17.18 -35.51 17.21
N ASN A 504 18.04 -35.20 18.19
CA ASN A 504 17.79 -35.57 19.58
C ASN A 504 16.72 -34.65 20.17
N ILE A 505 15.55 -35.19 20.48
CA ILE A 505 14.42 -34.43 21.03
C ILE A 505 14.53 -34.43 22.57
N PRO A 506 14.67 -33.26 23.22
CA PRO A 506 14.66 -33.16 24.67
C PRO A 506 13.34 -33.66 25.29
N SER A 507 13.39 -34.25 26.47
CA SER A 507 12.20 -34.79 27.15
C SER A 507 11.17 -33.72 27.56
N ASP A 508 11.59 -32.45 27.67
CA ASP A 508 10.75 -31.29 27.95
C ASP A 508 10.14 -30.66 26.68
N ALA A 509 10.49 -31.14 25.48
CA ALA A 509 9.93 -30.67 24.23
C ALA A 509 8.56 -31.32 23.93
N LYS A 510 7.58 -30.49 23.56
CA LYS A 510 6.31 -30.99 23.05
C LYS A 510 6.51 -31.51 21.63
N THR A 511 6.06 -32.73 21.36
CA THR A 511 6.19 -33.35 20.03
C THR A 511 4.88 -33.21 19.26
N VAL A 512 4.98 -32.82 17.98
CA VAL A 512 3.87 -32.77 17.02
C VAL A 512 4.21 -33.68 15.86
N ASP A 513 3.46 -34.77 15.74
CA ASP A 513 3.59 -35.68 14.61
C ASP A 513 2.98 -35.06 13.36
N VAL A 514 3.83 -34.87 12.36
CA VAL A 514 3.48 -34.35 11.03
C VAL A 514 3.91 -35.34 9.94
N SER A 515 3.92 -36.63 10.27
CA SER A 515 4.22 -37.71 9.34
C SER A 515 3.40 -37.64 8.06
N GLY A 516 4.06 -37.83 6.91
CA GLY A 516 3.44 -37.75 5.58
C GLY A 516 3.16 -36.33 5.07
N LYS A 517 3.45 -35.29 5.87
CA LYS A 517 3.32 -33.88 5.48
C LYS A 517 4.64 -33.32 4.95
N THR A 518 4.58 -32.14 4.35
CA THR A 518 5.77 -31.40 3.90
C THR A 518 5.90 -30.08 4.66
N ILE A 519 7.11 -29.73 5.10
CA ILE A 519 7.42 -28.44 5.71
C ILE A 519 8.22 -27.59 4.72
N ILE A 520 7.81 -26.34 4.54
CA ILE A 520 8.53 -25.30 3.80
C ILE A 520 8.77 -24.09 4.72
N PRO A 521 9.72 -23.17 4.41
CA PRO A 521 9.80 -21.90 5.10
C PRO A 521 8.52 -21.09 4.92
N GLY A 522 8.24 -20.20 5.88
CA GLY A 522 7.14 -19.25 5.78
C GLY A 522 7.24 -18.39 4.52
N LEU A 523 6.12 -18.18 3.82
CA LEU A 523 6.11 -17.38 2.60
C LEU A 523 6.40 -15.91 2.94
N VAL A 524 7.20 -15.29 2.07
CA VAL A 524 7.64 -13.88 2.17
C VAL A 524 7.06 -13.11 0.99
N ASP A 525 5.96 -12.41 1.22
CA ASP A 525 5.33 -11.55 0.21
C ASP A 525 5.91 -10.14 0.28
N VAL A 526 6.74 -9.77 -0.70
CA VAL A 526 7.46 -8.49 -0.66
C VAL A 526 6.72 -7.32 -1.32
N HIS A 527 5.56 -7.61 -1.92
CA HIS A 527 4.65 -6.62 -2.48
C HIS A 527 3.21 -6.97 -2.11
N ALA A 528 2.89 -6.77 -0.84
CA ALA A 528 1.57 -7.00 -0.31
C ALA A 528 0.76 -5.69 -0.22
N HIS A 529 -0.57 -5.79 -0.19
CA HIS A 529 -1.42 -4.73 0.33
C HIS A 529 -2.47 -5.34 1.25
N VAL A 530 -2.24 -5.27 2.55
CA VAL A 530 -2.99 -6.05 3.55
C VAL A 530 -3.96 -5.19 4.35
N GLY A 531 -4.53 -4.15 3.73
CA GLY A 531 -5.62 -3.35 4.33
C GLY A 531 -5.17 -2.19 5.21
N HIS A 532 -4.02 -1.58 4.93
CA HIS A 532 -3.45 -0.44 5.68
C HIS A 532 -3.87 0.94 5.15
N PHE A 533 -4.90 1.05 4.30
CA PHE A 533 -5.30 2.30 3.63
C PHE A 533 -6.45 3.03 4.33
N SER A 534 -6.23 3.46 5.57
CA SER A 534 -7.22 4.27 6.32
C SER A 534 -6.56 5.07 7.44
N ASN A 535 -7.10 6.22 7.84
CA ASN A 535 -6.60 7.06 8.96
C ASN A 535 -7.31 6.74 10.28
N ASP A 536 -7.56 5.46 10.50
CA ASP A 536 -8.69 4.97 11.27
C ASP A 536 -8.24 4.25 12.55
N LEU A 537 -9.19 3.78 13.38
CA LEU A 537 -8.88 2.95 14.54
C LEU A 537 -8.31 1.59 14.10
N THR A 538 -7.24 1.14 14.77
CA THR A 538 -6.67 -0.20 14.63
C THR A 538 -7.56 -1.23 15.36
N THR A 539 -7.92 -2.33 14.69
CA THR A 539 -8.64 -3.47 15.29
C THR A 539 -7.70 -4.38 16.07
N GLN A 540 -8.25 -5.14 17.03
CA GLN A 540 -7.47 -6.16 17.75
C GLN A 540 -7.19 -7.38 16.86
N GLN A 541 -8.13 -7.70 15.97
CA GLN A 541 -7.98 -8.70 14.93
C GLN A 541 -8.11 -8.05 13.56
N HIS A 542 -7.05 -8.19 12.78
CA HIS A 542 -7.02 -7.68 11.41
C HIS A 542 -7.17 -8.86 10.47
N TRP A 543 -8.39 -9.09 9.98
CA TRP A 543 -8.68 -10.30 9.20
C TRP A 543 -7.77 -10.56 7.99
N PRO A 544 -7.22 -9.54 7.28
CA PRO A 544 -6.25 -9.79 6.23
C PRO A 544 -5.01 -10.53 6.74
N TYR A 545 -4.56 -10.25 7.97
CA TYR A 545 -3.44 -10.97 8.58
C TYR A 545 -3.76 -12.44 8.83
N PHE A 546 -4.98 -12.72 9.32
CA PHE A 546 -5.44 -14.08 9.55
C PHE A 546 -5.56 -14.87 8.24
N ALA A 547 -6.12 -14.25 7.19
CA ALA A 547 -6.21 -14.87 5.87
C ALA A 547 -4.82 -15.18 5.29
N ASN A 548 -3.87 -14.25 5.40
CA ASN A 548 -2.50 -14.48 4.93
C ASN A 548 -1.76 -15.58 5.71
N LEU A 549 -1.84 -15.57 7.05
CA LEU A 549 -1.25 -16.64 7.88
C LEU A 549 -1.89 -18.01 7.61
N ALA A 550 -3.22 -18.08 7.47
CA ALA A 550 -3.93 -19.33 7.15
C ALA A 550 -3.49 -19.96 5.81
N TYR A 551 -2.90 -19.14 4.93
CA TYR A 551 -2.30 -19.54 3.66
C TYR A 551 -0.74 -19.53 3.71
N GLY A 552 -0.14 -19.47 4.90
CA GLY A 552 1.30 -19.67 5.08
C GLY A 552 2.19 -18.44 4.82
N VAL A 553 1.62 -17.26 4.58
CA VAL A 553 2.37 -16.00 4.50
C VAL A 553 2.72 -15.53 5.90
N THR A 554 4.00 -15.65 6.28
CA THR A 554 4.50 -15.29 7.61
C THR A 554 5.22 -13.94 7.65
N THR A 555 5.60 -13.40 6.49
CA THR A 555 6.22 -12.08 6.36
C THR A 555 5.61 -11.31 5.19
N THR A 556 5.32 -10.04 5.43
CA THR A 556 4.78 -9.11 4.44
C THR A 556 5.60 -7.84 4.41
N HIS A 557 5.92 -7.35 3.21
CA HIS A 557 6.38 -5.99 2.99
C HIS A 557 5.34 -5.27 2.12
N ASP A 558 4.71 -4.24 2.69
CA ASP A 558 3.68 -3.44 2.01
C ASP A 558 4.33 -2.17 1.45
N PRO A 559 4.53 -2.06 0.12
CA PRO A 559 5.28 -0.98 -0.47
C PRO A 559 4.41 0.27 -0.72
N SER A 560 3.18 0.32 -0.19
CA SER A 560 2.35 1.52 -0.19
C SER A 560 1.27 1.42 0.87
N ALA A 561 1.33 2.23 1.93
CA ALA A 561 0.36 2.18 3.02
C ALA A 561 0.17 3.55 3.70
N THR A 562 -0.90 3.71 4.49
CA THR A 562 -0.97 4.81 5.45
C THR A 562 0.10 4.61 6.52
N THR A 563 1.05 5.54 6.58
CA THR A 563 2.24 5.46 7.45
C THR A 563 1.89 5.17 8.91
N GLU A 564 0.98 5.94 9.51
CA GLU A 564 0.63 5.77 10.92
C GLU A 564 0.02 4.40 11.24
N VAL A 565 -0.79 3.85 10.33
CA VAL A 565 -1.48 2.58 10.56
C VAL A 565 -0.51 1.41 10.43
N VAL A 566 0.26 1.35 9.35
CA VAL A 566 1.12 0.18 9.09
C VAL A 566 2.23 0.04 10.11
N PHE A 567 2.89 1.13 10.52
CA PHE A 567 3.97 1.05 11.51
C PHE A 567 3.44 0.81 12.92
N SER A 568 2.29 1.39 13.31
CA SER A 568 1.65 1.02 14.58
C SER A 568 1.21 -0.45 14.62
N GLN A 569 0.66 -0.99 13.52
CA GLN A 569 0.29 -2.41 13.45
C GLN A 569 1.52 -3.32 13.47
N SER A 570 2.60 -2.94 12.79
CA SER A 570 3.89 -3.65 12.85
C SER A 570 4.42 -3.75 14.28
N GLU A 571 4.41 -2.65 15.03
CA GLU A 571 4.82 -2.64 16.44
C GLU A 571 3.89 -3.48 17.32
N LEU A 572 2.56 -3.46 17.07
CA LEU A 572 1.58 -4.29 17.77
C LEU A 572 1.79 -5.79 17.54
N VAL A 573 2.10 -6.19 16.31
CA VAL A 573 2.44 -7.59 15.98
C VAL A 573 3.76 -7.97 16.66
N LYS A 574 4.79 -7.11 16.59
CA LYS A 574 6.09 -7.36 17.21
C LYS A 574 6.00 -7.51 18.74
N ALA A 575 5.10 -6.76 19.39
CA ALA A 575 4.82 -6.84 20.82
C ALA A 575 3.85 -7.97 21.22
N GLY A 576 3.40 -8.81 20.28
CA GLY A 576 2.45 -9.90 20.54
C GLY A 576 1.05 -9.42 20.96
N LYS A 577 0.69 -8.17 20.63
CA LYS A 577 -0.64 -7.58 20.90
C LYS A 577 -1.63 -7.81 19.76
N MET A 578 -1.13 -8.16 18.58
CA MET A 578 -1.91 -8.59 17.43
C MET A 578 -1.31 -9.87 16.85
N VAL A 579 -2.16 -10.75 16.32
CA VAL A 579 -1.72 -11.92 15.55
C VAL A 579 -1.65 -11.54 14.07
N GLY A 580 -0.52 -11.80 13.44
CA GLY A 580 -0.32 -11.57 12.01
C GLY A 580 1.06 -11.98 11.51
N PRO A 581 1.29 -11.89 10.19
CA PRO A 581 2.64 -12.00 9.64
C PRO A 581 3.52 -10.88 10.18
N ARG A 582 4.84 -11.02 10.07
CA ARG A 582 5.75 -9.89 10.26
C ARG A 582 5.39 -8.80 9.26
N VAL A 583 5.19 -7.58 9.74
CA VAL A 583 4.72 -6.46 8.93
C VAL A 583 5.85 -5.46 8.73
N TYR A 584 6.24 -5.28 7.48
CA TYR A 584 7.19 -4.26 7.05
C TYR A 584 6.55 -3.38 5.99
N SER A 585 7.04 -2.15 5.82
CA SER A 585 6.45 -1.24 4.84
C SER A 585 7.36 -0.09 4.50
N THR A 586 7.13 0.50 3.33
CA THR A 586 7.65 1.82 2.96
C THR A 586 6.81 2.97 3.53
N GLY A 587 5.65 2.68 4.13
CA GLY A 587 4.62 3.66 4.45
C GLY A 587 4.11 4.40 3.22
N THR A 588 3.81 5.69 3.38
CA THR A 588 3.32 6.54 2.28
C THR A 588 4.42 6.71 1.22
N ILE A 589 4.09 6.34 -0.01
CA ILE A 589 4.96 6.40 -1.19
C ILE A 589 5.56 7.80 -1.44
N LEU A 590 6.72 7.84 -2.11
CA LEU A 590 7.33 9.08 -2.61
C LEU A 590 6.75 9.42 -4.00
N TYR A 591 5.47 9.81 -4.03
CA TYR A 591 4.73 10.07 -5.27
C TYR A 591 5.26 11.30 -6.01
N GLY A 592 5.74 11.14 -7.25
CA GLY A 592 6.35 12.21 -8.04
C GLY A 592 5.40 12.94 -8.99
N ALA A 593 4.22 12.39 -9.24
CA ALA A 593 3.21 13.01 -10.12
C ALA A 593 2.29 13.96 -9.35
N GLU A 594 1.46 14.71 -10.09
CA GLU A 594 0.48 15.63 -9.50
C GLU A 594 -0.68 14.83 -8.88
N GLY A 595 -1.09 15.21 -7.66
CA GLY A 595 -2.19 14.58 -6.93
C GLY A 595 -2.44 15.29 -5.60
N ASP A 596 -3.38 14.80 -4.79
CA ASP A 596 -3.76 15.40 -3.50
C ASP A 596 -2.63 15.35 -2.44
N PHE A 597 -1.59 14.55 -2.71
CA PHE A 597 -0.31 14.53 -2.01
C PHE A 597 0.80 14.22 -3.03
N LYS A 598 2.03 14.66 -2.75
CA LYS A 598 3.23 14.34 -3.54
C LYS A 598 4.52 14.58 -2.75
N ALA A 599 5.59 13.90 -3.16
CA ALA A 599 6.95 14.12 -2.69
C ALA A 599 7.70 15.00 -3.71
N VAL A 600 7.90 16.27 -3.36
CA VAL A 600 8.57 17.25 -4.21
C VAL A 600 10.08 17.09 -4.06
N ILE A 601 10.75 16.61 -5.10
CA ILE A 601 12.20 16.41 -5.12
C ILE A 601 12.80 17.27 -6.23
N ASN A 602 13.48 18.35 -5.86
CA ASN A 602 14.23 19.21 -6.78
C ASN A 602 15.73 19.22 -6.49
N SER A 603 16.13 18.66 -5.35
CA SER A 603 17.52 18.59 -4.88
C SER A 603 17.77 17.30 -4.09
N LEU A 604 19.05 16.99 -3.86
CA LEU A 604 19.44 15.89 -2.97
C LEU A 604 18.94 16.11 -1.52
N ASP A 605 18.88 17.37 -1.06
CA ASP A 605 18.38 17.67 0.29
C ASP A 605 16.87 17.42 0.43
N ASP A 606 16.08 17.64 -0.63
CA ASP A 606 14.68 17.23 -0.65
C ASP A 606 14.54 15.71 -0.54
N ALA A 607 15.36 14.96 -1.29
CA ALA A 607 15.39 13.51 -1.20
C ALA A 607 15.78 13.03 0.21
N ARG A 608 16.85 13.59 0.80
CA ARG A 608 17.25 13.33 2.19
C ARG A 608 16.12 13.61 3.16
N SER A 609 15.40 14.71 2.97
CA SER A 609 14.28 15.08 3.83
C SER A 609 13.16 14.04 3.79
N HIS A 610 12.78 13.58 2.59
CA HIS A 610 11.79 12.54 2.42
C HIS A 610 12.22 11.18 2.95
N LEU A 611 13.50 10.83 2.94
CA LEU A 611 13.98 9.58 3.52
C LEU A 611 14.10 9.68 5.05
N ARG A 612 14.60 10.80 5.59
CA ARG A 612 14.66 11.03 7.04
C ARG A 612 13.29 10.96 7.70
N ARG A 613 12.25 11.57 7.11
CA ARG A 613 10.88 11.48 7.67
C ARG A 613 10.37 10.04 7.73
N MET A 614 10.72 9.19 6.75
CA MET A 614 10.29 7.80 6.71
C MET A 614 11.13 6.93 7.65
N LYS A 615 12.44 7.17 7.74
CA LYS A 615 13.33 6.50 8.69
C LYS A 615 12.93 6.80 10.14
N ALA A 616 12.52 8.04 10.43
CA ALA A 616 12.08 8.46 11.77
C ALA A 616 10.92 7.62 12.30
N VAL A 617 10.03 7.14 11.42
CA VAL A 617 8.85 6.34 11.78
C VAL A 617 9.07 4.82 11.67
N GLY A 618 10.31 4.39 11.45
CA GLY A 618 10.68 2.96 11.43
C GLY A 618 10.75 2.34 10.04
N ALA A 619 10.60 3.10 8.96
CA ALA A 619 10.82 2.57 7.62
C ALA A 619 12.33 2.30 7.40
N PHE A 620 12.65 1.13 6.84
CA PHE A 620 13.99 0.84 6.31
C PHE A 620 14.03 0.88 4.78
N SER A 621 12.87 1.07 4.15
CA SER A 621 12.70 1.15 2.71
C SER A 621 11.78 2.32 2.35
N VAL A 622 11.89 2.83 1.12
CA VAL A 622 10.95 3.81 0.54
C VAL A 622 10.48 3.35 -0.83
N LYS A 623 9.24 3.70 -1.21
CA LYS A 623 8.74 3.49 -2.57
C LYS A 623 8.96 4.72 -3.44
N SER A 624 9.87 4.64 -4.41
CA SER A 624 10.09 5.68 -5.43
C SER A 624 8.98 5.58 -6.48
N TYR A 625 7.93 6.40 -6.39
CA TYR A 625 6.68 6.19 -7.11
C TYR A 625 6.46 7.24 -8.19
N ASN A 626 6.52 6.85 -9.47
CA ASN A 626 6.30 7.73 -10.62
C ASN A 626 7.06 9.07 -10.53
N GLN A 627 8.32 9.04 -10.07
CA GLN A 627 9.23 10.19 -10.14
C GLN A 627 9.67 10.36 -11.60
N PRO A 628 9.18 11.39 -12.33
CA PRO A 628 9.28 11.41 -13.79
C PRO A 628 10.72 11.63 -14.26
N ARG A 629 11.48 12.48 -13.56
CA ARG A 629 12.84 12.84 -13.99
C ARG A 629 13.86 11.87 -13.40
N ARG A 630 14.82 11.45 -14.21
CA ARG A 630 15.82 10.43 -13.81
C ARG A 630 16.69 10.92 -12.65
N GLU A 631 17.11 12.18 -12.67
CA GLU A 631 17.90 12.80 -11.62
C GLU A 631 17.19 12.81 -10.26
N GLN A 632 15.85 12.88 -10.23
CA GLN A 632 15.09 12.75 -8.96
C GLN A 632 15.24 11.34 -8.38
N ARG A 633 15.16 10.32 -9.23
CA ARG A 633 15.35 8.92 -8.80
C ARG A 633 16.79 8.68 -8.32
N GLN A 634 17.77 9.25 -9.01
CA GLN A 634 19.19 9.19 -8.58
C GLN A 634 19.43 9.91 -7.25
N GLN A 635 18.78 11.07 -7.02
CA GLN A 635 18.82 11.76 -5.73
C GLN A 635 18.22 10.92 -4.60
N VAL A 636 17.11 10.21 -4.85
CA VAL A 636 16.53 9.24 -3.90
C VAL A 636 17.52 8.12 -3.59
N ILE A 637 18.16 7.53 -4.60
CA ILE A 637 19.18 6.47 -4.39
C ILE A 637 20.38 6.98 -3.60
N GLN A 638 20.89 8.17 -3.92
CA GLN A 638 22.02 8.75 -3.19
C GLN A 638 21.67 9.00 -1.72
N ALA A 639 20.51 9.60 -1.43
CA ALA A 639 20.05 9.76 -0.05
C ALA A 639 19.83 8.41 0.65
N ALA A 640 19.38 7.39 -0.08
CA ALA A 640 19.18 6.04 0.45
C ALA A 640 20.48 5.36 0.83
N ARG A 641 21.57 5.57 0.08
CA ARG A 641 22.91 5.10 0.47
C ARG A 641 23.38 5.76 1.75
N GLU A 642 23.22 7.07 1.87
CA GLU A 642 23.63 7.83 3.05
C GLU A 642 22.84 7.46 4.31
N LEU A 643 21.57 7.07 4.12
CA LEU A 643 20.66 6.72 5.21
C LEU A 643 20.47 5.21 5.37
N GLU A 644 21.21 4.38 4.64
CA GLU A 644 21.11 2.91 4.68
C GLU A 644 19.67 2.40 4.52
N MET A 645 18.98 2.89 3.49
CA MET A 645 17.60 2.51 3.18
C MET A 645 17.49 1.78 1.84
N ASN A 646 16.61 0.80 1.75
CA ASN A 646 16.26 0.16 0.49
C ASN A 646 15.33 1.09 -0.33
N VAL A 647 15.35 0.95 -1.66
CA VAL A 647 14.48 1.73 -2.56
C VAL A 647 13.81 0.79 -3.53
N VAL A 648 12.51 0.61 -3.35
CA VAL A 648 11.65 -0.15 -4.27
C VAL A 648 10.93 0.83 -5.19
N PRO A 649 10.99 0.72 -6.52
CA PRO A 649 10.31 1.65 -7.41
C PRO A 649 8.92 1.15 -7.79
N GLU A 650 8.01 2.08 -8.08
CA GLU A 650 6.86 1.80 -8.93
C GLU A 650 7.32 1.67 -10.37
N GLY A 651 7.07 0.51 -11.00
CA GLY A 651 7.42 0.30 -12.39
C GLY A 651 6.57 1.11 -13.37
N GLY A 652 5.34 1.47 -12.98
CA GLY A 652 4.47 2.42 -13.68
C GLY A 652 4.05 2.00 -15.09
N SER A 653 4.27 0.73 -15.46
CA SER A 653 4.13 0.24 -16.83
C SER A 653 5.05 0.96 -17.84
N PHE A 654 6.23 1.40 -17.39
CA PHE A 654 7.14 2.22 -18.19
C PHE A 654 8.48 1.51 -18.41
N PHE A 655 8.61 0.80 -19.53
CA PHE A 655 9.80 0.01 -19.86
C PHE A 655 11.12 0.79 -19.69
N PHE A 656 11.21 2.01 -20.25
CA PHE A 656 12.42 2.83 -20.16
C PHE A 656 12.71 3.33 -18.74
N HIS A 657 11.67 3.58 -17.93
CA HIS A 657 11.88 3.88 -16.51
C HIS A 657 12.47 2.66 -15.80
N ASN A 658 11.93 1.47 -16.02
CA ASN A 658 12.42 0.24 -15.39
C ASN A 658 13.90 0.00 -15.74
N MET A 659 14.29 0.15 -17.00
CA MET A 659 15.69 0.01 -17.42
C MET A 659 16.60 1.04 -16.72
N SER A 660 16.17 2.30 -16.62
CA SER A 660 16.93 3.32 -15.89
C SER A 660 17.02 3.05 -14.38
N MET A 661 15.98 2.47 -13.77
CA MET A 661 15.97 2.13 -12.34
C MET A 661 16.97 1.02 -12.01
N ILE A 662 17.15 0.04 -12.91
CA ILE A 662 18.19 -0.99 -12.81
C ILE A 662 19.58 -0.33 -12.89
N LEU A 663 19.80 0.53 -13.89
CA LEU A 663 21.07 1.26 -14.06
C LEU A 663 21.39 2.13 -12.83
N ASP A 664 20.38 2.75 -12.23
CA ASP A 664 20.53 3.67 -11.09
C ASP A 664 20.70 2.91 -9.75
N GLY A 665 20.53 1.59 -9.70
CA GLY A 665 20.79 0.77 -8.50
C GLY A 665 19.62 0.74 -7.50
N HIS A 666 18.38 0.64 -7.98
CA HIS A 666 17.22 0.35 -7.12
C HIS A 666 17.31 -1.06 -6.53
N SER A 667 16.68 -1.30 -5.37
CA SER A 667 16.69 -2.62 -4.73
C SER A 667 16.02 -3.69 -5.60
N GLY A 668 14.95 -3.31 -6.33
CA GLY A 668 14.30 -4.14 -7.35
C GLY A 668 13.50 -3.34 -8.34
N ILE A 669 12.72 -4.05 -9.16
CA ILE A 669 11.62 -3.51 -9.95
C ILE A 669 10.33 -4.18 -9.48
N GLU A 670 9.37 -3.36 -9.05
CA GLU A 670 8.03 -3.81 -8.70
C GLU A 670 7.10 -3.75 -9.92
N HIS A 671 6.21 -4.73 -10.00
CA HIS A 671 5.33 -5.04 -11.13
C HIS A 671 6.06 -5.51 -12.39
N ASN A 672 5.32 -6.10 -13.32
CA ASN A 672 5.89 -6.61 -14.55
C ASN A 672 6.34 -5.45 -15.47
N ILE A 673 7.44 -5.66 -16.18
CA ILE A 673 7.77 -4.79 -17.31
C ILE A 673 6.67 -4.96 -18.37
N PRO A 674 6.26 -3.88 -19.07
CA PRO A 674 5.08 -3.87 -19.92
C PRO A 674 5.28 -4.52 -21.30
N ILE A 675 6.39 -5.24 -21.49
CA ILE A 675 6.74 -5.89 -22.75
C ILE A 675 7.03 -7.37 -22.54
N ALA A 676 6.60 -8.19 -23.50
CA ALA A 676 6.98 -9.59 -23.60
C ALA A 676 7.01 -10.02 -25.08
N PRO A 677 7.97 -10.87 -25.50
CA PRO A 677 9.15 -11.29 -24.74
C PRO A 677 10.18 -10.16 -24.58
N VAL A 678 11.21 -10.38 -23.77
CA VAL A 678 12.43 -9.56 -23.73
C VAL A 678 13.59 -10.28 -24.42
N TYR A 679 14.62 -9.53 -24.79
CA TYR A 679 15.79 -10.01 -25.52
C TYR A 679 17.07 -9.86 -24.69
N ASP A 680 18.17 -10.28 -25.31
CA ASP A 680 19.49 -10.43 -24.69
C ASP A 680 20.03 -9.12 -24.07
N ASP A 681 19.65 -7.96 -24.60
CA ASP A 681 20.00 -6.64 -24.07
C ASP A 681 19.42 -6.40 -22.66
N VAL A 682 18.13 -6.68 -22.48
CA VAL A 682 17.44 -6.56 -21.19
C VAL A 682 17.94 -7.64 -20.23
N LEU A 683 18.06 -8.88 -20.70
CA LEU A 683 18.50 -10.01 -19.88
C LEU A 683 19.93 -9.78 -19.34
N LYS A 684 20.87 -9.38 -20.21
CA LYS A 684 22.25 -9.07 -19.81
C LYS A 684 22.33 -7.85 -18.91
N LEU A 685 21.58 -6.78 -19.19
CA LEU A 685 21.56 -5.61 -18.31
C LEU A 685 21.14 -6.02 -16.89
N TRP A 686 20.06 -6.79 -16.78
CA TRP A 686 19.50 -7.17 -15.49
C TRP A 686 20.38 -8.17 -14.75
N SER A 687 20.91 -9.19 -15.42
CA SER A 687 21.76 -10.22 -14.81
C SER A 687 23.12 -9.68 -14.35
N ASN A 688 23.58 -8.55 -14.91
CA ASN A 688 24.78 -7.84 -14.46
C ASN A 688 24.49 -6.79 -13.38
N SER A 689 23.26 -6.74 -12.86
CA SER A 689 22.86 -5.89 -11.74
C SER A 689 22.57 -6.73 -10.49
N GLU A 690 22.45 -6.07 -9.35
CA GLU A 690 21.97 -6.67 -8.10
C GLU A 690 20.47 -6.37 -7.85
N THR A 691 19.76 -5.84 -8.86
CA THR A 691 18.36 -5.41 -8.76
C THR A 691 17.43 -6.62 -8.83
N GLY A 692 16.62 -6.86 -7.79
CA GLY A 692 15.60 -7.92 -7.78
C GLY A 692 14.40 -7.64 -8.69
N TYR A 693 13.50 -8.61 -8.83
CA TYR A 693 12.28 -8.47 -9.65
C TYR A 693 11.05 -9.03 -8.94
N THR A 694 10.03 -8.20 -8.74
CA THR A 694 8.77 -8.58 -8.11
C THR A 694 7.63 -8.29 -9.10
N PRO A 695 7.28 -9.24 -9.98
CA PRO A 695 6.45 -8.98 -11.17
C PRO A 695 4.97 -8.76 -10.87
N THR A 696 4.46 -9.23 -9.73
CA THR A 696 3.04 -9.15 -9.36
C THR A 696 2.11 -9.58 -10.52
N LEU A 697 2.32 -10.78 -11.06
CA LEU A 697 1.60 -11.31 -12.21
C LEU A 697 0.07 -11.30 -12.01
N VAL A 698 -0.38 -11.36 -10.75
CA VAL A 698 -1.79 -11.12 -10.33
C VAL A 698 -2.37 -9.84 -10.96
N VAL A 699 -1.57 -8.78 -11.11
CA VAL A 699 -1.95 -7.48 -11.70
C VAL A 699 -1.19 -7.12 -12.97
N SER A 700 -0.83 -8.12 -13.77
CA SER A 700 -0.01 -7.92 -14.98
C SER A 700 -0.48 -6.72 -15.84
N TYR A 701 0.46 -5.84 -16.17
CA TYR A 701 0.28 -4.72 -17.08
C TYR A 701 0.27 -5.18 -18.54
N GLY A 702 -0.46 -4.45 -19.39
CA GLY A 702 -0.36 -4.62 -20.86
C GLY A 702 -1.08 -5.83 -21.41
N THR A 703 -1.85 -6.50 -20.55
CA THR A 703 -2.55 -7.74 -20.88
C THR A 703 -3.60 -8.08 -19.84
N GLN A 704 -4.51 -9.01 -20.15
CA GLN A 704 -5.41 -9.59 -19.16
C GLN A 704 -4.64 -10.21 -17.98
N SER A 705 -5.05 -9.86 -16.76
CA SER A 705 -4.28 -10.15 -15.54
C SER A 705 -4.39 -11.60 -15.06
N GLY A 706 -3.42 -12.01 -14.24
CA GLY A 706 -3.44 -13.30 -13.57
C GLY A 706 -4.63 -13.49 -12.62
N GLU A 707 -5.05 -12.42 -11.93
CA GLU A 707 -6.24 -12.45 -11.06
C GLU A 707 -7.47 -12.94 -11.82
N ARG A 708 -7.73 -12.37 -13.01
CA ARG A 708 -8.89 -12.74 -13.84
C ARG A 708 -8.79 -14.17 -14.34
N TYR A 709 -7.60 -14.62 -14.70
CA TYR A 709 -7.37 -16.03 -15.07
C TYR A 709 -7.80 -16.96 -13.95
N TRP A 710 -7.39 -16.70 -12.71
CA TRP A 710 -7.72 -17.59 -11.59
C TRP A 710 -9.17 -17.54 -11.19
N TYR A 711 -9.82 -16.38 -11.25
CA TYR A 711 -11.27 -16.35 -11.08
C TYR A 711 -11.97 -17.17 -12.15
N HIS A 712 -11.50 -17.24 -13.40
CA HIS A 712 -12.18 -18.04 -14.43
C HIS A 712 -11.99 -19.54 -14.22
N HIS A 713 -10.80 -19.94 -13.78
CA HIS A 713 -10.39 -21.34 -13.72
C HIS A 713 -10.60 -22.01 -12.35
N THR A 714 -11.02 -21.26 -11.32
CA THR A 714 -11.19 -21.82 -9.98
C THR A 714 -12.46 -21.33 -9.30
N ASN A 715 -13.24 -22.22 -8.69
CA ASN A 715 -14.42 -21.84 -7.90
C ASN A 715 -14.00 -21.33 -6.51
N VAL A 716 -13.39 -20.14 -6.46
CA VAL A 716 -12.87 -19.57 -5.20
C VAL A 716 -13.94 -19.40 -4.12
N TRP A 717 -15.22 -19.20 -4.49
CA TRP A 717 -16.35 -19.09 -3.57
C TRP A 717 -16.71 -20.41 -2.87
N GLU A 718 -16.08 -21.53 -3.25
CA GLU A 718 -16.26 -22.86 -2.64
C GLU A 718 -15.12 -23.19 -1.67
N LYS A 719 -14.08 -22.35 -1.59
CA LYS A 719 -12.93 -22.58 -0.70
C LYS A 719 -13.28 -22.21 0.73
N SER A 720 -13.62 -23.20 1.55
CA SER A 720 -14.00 -23.03 2.96
C SER A 720 -12.96 -22.25 3.77
N ARG A 721 -11.66 -22.59 3.68
CA ARG A 721 -10.60 -21.85 4.39
C ARG A 721 -10.57 -20.37 4.03
N LEU A 722 -10.71 -20.02 2.75
CA LEU A 722 -10.76 -18.63 2.32
C LEU A 722 -11.94 -17.89 2.99
N LEU A 723 -13.11 -18.54 3.01
CA LEU A 723 -14.34 -17.97 3.58
C LEU A 723 -14.34 -17.89 5.12
N ASN A 724 -13.50 -18.69 5.81
CA ASN A 724 -13.32 -18.58 7.26
C ASN A 724 -12.65 -17.24 7.65
N PHE A 725 -11.85 -16.65 6.77
CA PHE A 725 -11.04 -15.46 7.08
C PHE A 725 -11.30 -14.27 6.16
N THR A 726 -12.06 -14.44 5.08
CA THR A 726 -12.40 -13.36 4.14
C THR A 726 -13.92 -13.17 4.09
N PRO A 727 -14.43 -11.93 4.21
CA PRO A 727 -15.85 -11.66 4.05
C PRO A 727 -16.39 -12.21 2.72
N ARG A 728 -17.49 -12.98 2.78
CA ARG A 728 -18.11 -13.58 1.59
C ARG A 728 -18.48 -12.54 0.52
N ALA A 729 -18.91 -11.35 0.91
CA ALA A 729 -19.22 -10.25 -0.01
C ALA A 729 -18.01 -9.83 -0.88
N ILE A 730 -16.78 -9.93 -0.36
CA ILE A 730 -15.56 -9.63 -1.12
C ILE A 730 -15.30 -10.74 -2.16
N VAL A 731 -15.45 -12.01 -1.76
CA VAL A 731 -15.21 -13.15 -2.65
C VAL A 731 -16.27 -13.23 -3.75
N ASP A 732 -17.56 -13.15 -3.37
CA ASP A 732 -18.67 -13.35 -4.30
C ASP A 732 -18.74 -12.24 -5.36
N SER A 733 -18.55 -10.97 -4.96
CA SER A 733 -18.60 -9.82 -5.88
C SER A 733 -17.54 -9.87 -6.97
N ARG A 734 -16.42 -10.56 -6.73
CA ARG A 734 -15.30 -10.64 -7.68
C ARG A 734 -15.29 -11.91 -8.51
N SER A 735 -15.90 -12.98 -8.00
CA SER A 735 -15.67 -14.32 -8.55
C SER A 735 -16.91 -15.03 -9.08
N ARG A 736 -18.13 -14.68 -8.66
CA ARG A 736 -19.34 -15.44 -9.02
C ARG A 736 -19.83 -15.17 -10.45
N ARG A 737 -19.86 -13.91 -10.86
CA ARG A 737 -20.21 -13.50 -12.23
C ARG A 737 -18.92 -13.16 -12.98
N ARG A 738 -18.58 -13.97 -13.98
CA ARG A 738 -17.29 -13.93 -14.68
C ARG A 738 -17.51 -13.59 -16.15
N ASP A 739 -16.74 -12.64 -16.65
CA ASP A 739 -16.62 -12.36 -18.08
C ASP A 739 -15.32 -13.00 -18.58
N ILE A 740 -15.42 -14.01 -19.45
CA ILE A 740 -14.28 -14.88 -19.80
C ILE A 740 -13.57 -14.38 -21.06
N SER A 741 -12.24 -14.22 -20.98
CA SER A 741 -11.37 -14.02 -22.15
C SER A 741 -10.87 -15.36 -22.71
N PRO A 742 -10.57 -15.46 -24.01
CA PRO A 742 -9.76 -16.54 -24.57
C PRO A 742 -8.39 -16.68 -23.88
N ASP A 743 -7.84 -17.90 -23.86
CA ASP A 743 -6.58 -18.19 -23.14
C ASP A 743 -5.37 -17.37 -23.64
N ASP A 744 -5.34 -17.03 -24.93
CA ASP A 744 -4.27 -16.25 -25.56
C ASP A 744 -4.30 -14.75 -25.22
N GLU A 745 -5.34 -14.26 -24.53
CA GLU A 745 -5.38 -12.89 -24.02
C GLU A 745 -4.71 -12.75 -22.64
N TYR A 746 -4.47 -13.87 -21.93
CA TYR A 746 -3.82 -13.89 -20.61
C TYR A 746 -2.29 -13.86 -20.70
N GLY A 747 -1.74 -12.71 -21.07
CA GLY A 747 -0.30 -12.48 -21.21
C GLY A 747 0.53 -12.56 -19.92
N HIS A 748 -0.07 -12.74 -18.74
CA HIS A 748 0.68 -13.03 -17.50
C HIS A 748 1.58 -14.26 -17.66
N VAL A 749 1.21 -15.24 -18.51
CA VAL A 749 2.04 -16.42 -18.82
C VAL A 749 3.31 -16.03 -19.57
N GLU A 750 3.23 -15.10 -20.53
CA GLU A 750 4.42 -14.60 -21.24
C GLU A 750 5.35 -13.81 -20.30
N HIS A 751 4.78 -13.02 -19.38
CA HIS A 751 5.58 -12.37 -18.34
C HIS A 751 6.18 -13.37 -17.35
N ALA A 752 5.49 -14.46 -17.03
CA ALA A 752 6.06 -15.54 -16.22
C ALA A 752 7.25 -16.23 -16.90
N LYS A 753 7.25 -16.36 -18.23
CA LYS A 753 8.44 -16.86 -18.97
C LYS A 753 9.64 -15.93 -18.85
N ILE A 754 9.42 -14.61 -18.78
CA ILE A 754 10.49 -13.64 -18.49
C ILE A 754 11.05 -13.87 -17.08
N CYS A 755 10.17 -14.12 -16.10
CA CYS A 755 10.59 -14.44 -14.75
C CYS A 755 11.50 -15.68 -14.73
N LYS A 756 11.15 -16.72 -15.50
CA LYS A 756 12.00 -17.92 -15.66
C LYS A 756 13.34 -17.59 -16.29
N ALA A 757 13.35 -16.86 -17.41
CA ALA A 757 14.59 -16.48 -18.09
C ALA A 757 15.54 -15.66 -17.20
N LEU A 758 14.99 -14.75 -16.38
CA LEU A 758 15.76 -13.98 -15.40
C LEU A 758 16.28 -14.86 -14.25
N THR A 759 15.46 -15.79 -13.75
CA THR A 759 15.86 -16.75 -12.70
C THR A 759 17.02 -17.64 -13.16
N ASP A 760 17.01 -18.09 -14.42
CA ASP A 760 18.09 -18.88 -15.02
C ASP A 760 19.42 -18.13 -15.10
N LEU A 761 19.36 -16.80 -15.14
CA LEU A 761 20.51 -15.91 -15.12
C LEU A 761 20.90 -15.47 -13.71
N GLY A 762 20.26 -16.02 -12.67
CA GLY A 762 20.55 -15.72 -11.27
C GLY A 762 19.89 -14.45 -10.73
N VAL A 763 19.00 -13.80 -11.49
CA VAL A 763 18.23 -12.66 -11.00
C VAL A 763 17.18 -13.17 -10.01
N LYS A 764 17.10 -12.50 -8.86
CA LYS A 764 16.16 -12.87 -7.79
C LYS A 764 14.76 -12.38 -8.14
N VAL A 765 13.92 -13.31 -8.60
CA VAL A 765 12.48 -13.13 -8.74
C VAL A 765 11.79 -13.40 -7.41
N ASN A 766 10.88 -12.52 -6.99
CA ASN A 766 10.23 -12.56 -5.69
C ASN A 766 8.70 -12.69 -5.82
N LEU A 767 8.08 -13.33 -4.83
CA LEU A 767 6.64 -13.28 -4.62
C LEU A 767 6.15 -11.85 -4.30
N GLY A 768 5.15 -11.39 -5.05
CA GLY A 768 4.39 -10.18 -4.77
C GLY A 768 2.90 -10.38 -5.08
N ALA A 769 2.05 -10.56 -4.07
CA ALA A 769 0.64 -10.90 -4.29
C ALA A 769 -0.27 -9.69 -4.54
N HIS A 770 0.24 -8.48 -4.32
CA HIS A 770 -0.42 -7.17 -4.49
C HIS A 770 -1.67 -6.93 -3.62
N GLY A 771 -2.32 -7.95 -3.05
CA GLY A 771 -3.40 -7.78 -2.05
C GLY A 771 -4.83 -7.79 -2.60
N GLN A 772 -5.04 -8.16 -3.86
CA GLN A 772 -6.35 -8.38 -4.47
C GLN A 772 -7.14 -9.38 -3.63
N LEU A 773 -6.57 -10.56 -3.38
CA LEU A 773 -7.18 -11.59 -2.55
C LEU A 773 -6.18 -12.06 -1.49
N GLN A 774 -6.50 -11.77 -0.23
CA GLN A 774 -5.63 -12.06 0.92
C GLN A 774 -5.43 -13.58 1.08
N GLY A 775 -4.19 -14.01 1.35
CA GLY A 775 -3.82 -15.42 1.41
C GLY A 775 -3.71 -16.06 0.03
N LEU A 776 -4.85 -16.45 -0.57
CA LEU A 776 -4.87 -17.24 -1.82
C LEU A 776 -4.14 -16.54 -3.00
N GLY A 777 -4.15 -15.20 -3.05
CA GLY A 777 -3.43 -14.45 -4.08
C GLY A 777 -1.92 -14.71 -4.10
N ALA A 778 -1.30 -15.00 -2.95
CA ALA A 778 0.11 -15.36 -2.91
C ALA A 778 0.39 -16.70 -3.60
N HIS A 779 -0.50 -17.67 -3.45
CA HIS A 779 -0.39 -18.96 -4.14
C HIS A 779 -0.61 -18.81 -5.65
N TRP A 780 -1.53 -17.94 -6.07
CA TRP A 780 -1.70 -17.64 -7.48
C TRP A 780 -0.42 -17.16 -8.14
N GLU A 781 0.31 -16.25 -7.48
CA GLU A 781 1.60 -15.77 -7.97
C GLU A 781 2.60 -16.92 -8.14
N LEU A 782 2.72 -17.80 -7.13
CA LEU A 782 3.56 -19.00 -7.21
C LEU A 782 3.15 -19.93 -8.37
N TRP A 783 1.86 -20.15 -8.57
CA TRP A 783 1.37 -21.02 -9.63
C TRP A 783 1.63 -20.42 -11.02
N MET A 784 1.58 -19.09 -11.14
CA MET A 784 1.89 -18.39 -12.38
C MET A 784 3.37 -18.46 -12.71
N PHE A 785 4.27 -18.42 -11.73
CA PHE A 785 5.69 -18.70 -11.98
C PHE A 785 5.92 -20.08 -12.60
N ALA A 786 5.20 -21.11 -12.12
CA ALA A 786 5.27 -22.43 -12.73
C ALA A 786 4.65 -22.47 -14.15
N GLN A 787 3.60 -21.70 -14.43
CA GLN A 787 3.07 -21.55 -15.81
C GLN A 787 4.10 -20.94 -16.76
N GLY A 788 5.02 -20.12 -16.24
CA GLY A 788 6.17 -19.57 -16.98
C GLY A 788 7.33 -20.55 -17.18
N GLY A 789 7.28 -21.74 -16.57
CA GLY A 789 8.31 -22.77 -16.70
C GLY A 789 9.29 -22.89 -15.53
N MET A 790 9.08 -22.17 -14.41
CA MET A 790 9.84 -22.44 -13.19
C MET A 790 9.50 -23.82 -12.63
N THR A 791 10.53 -24.55 -12.22
CA THR A 791 10.39 -25.77 -11.43
C THR A 791 9.75 -25.45 -10.07
N PRO A 792 9.08 -26.40 -9.42
CA PRO A 792 8.51 -26.18 -8.09
C PRO A 792 9.51 -25.65 -7.05
N LEU A 793 10.77 -26.09 -7.13
CA LEU A 793 11.81 -25.64 -6.20
C LEU A 793 12.21 -24.18 -6.44
N GLU A 794 12.33 -23.76 -7.70
CA GLU A 794 12.56 -22.34 -8.06
C GLU A 794 11.40 -21.46 -7.61
N VAL A 795 10.15 -21.93 -7.77
CA VAL A 795 8.97 -21.21 -7.29
C VAL A 795 8.97 -21.06 -5.78
N LEU A 796 9.27 -22.12 -5.03
CA LEU A 796 9.35 -22.05 -3.57
C LEU A 796 10.45 -21.08 -3.11
N ARG A 797 11.59 -21.05 -3.81
CA ARG A 797 12.67 -20.09 -3.56
C ARG A 797 12.23 -18.65 -3.82
N ALA A 798 11.48 -18.40 -4.89
CA ALA A 798 10.88 -17.10 -5.19
C ALA A 798 9.87 -16.67 -4.09
N GLY A 799 9.12 -17.62 -3.54
CA GLY A 799 8.14 -17.41 -2.48
C GLY A 799 8.71 -17.26 -1.06
N THR A 800 10.01 -17.49 -0.85
CA THR A 800 10.62 -17.55 0.49
C THR A 800 11.96 -16.80 0.53
N LEU A 801 13.07 -17.47 0.19
CA LEU A 801 14.43 -16.98 0.33
C LEU A 801 14.71 -15.73 -0.50
N ASN A 802 14.21 -15.66 -1.74
CA ASN A 802 14.44 -14.50 -2.60
C ASN A 802 13.82 -13.23 -2.01
N GLY A 803 12.57 -13.32 -1.53
CA GLY A 803 11.90 -12.24 -0.83
C GLY A 803 12.63 -11.83 0.45
N ALA A 804 13.07 -12.79 1.27
CA ALA A 804 13.87 -12.49 2.46
C ALA A 804 15.19 -11.78 2.11
N HIS A 805 15.86 -12.22 1.04
CA HIS A 805 17.06 -11.55 0.55
C HIS A 805 16.75 -10.14 0.07
N TYR A 806 15.68 -9.97 -0.71
CA TYR A 806 15.25 -8.68 -1.29
C TYR A 806 15.14 -7.58 -0.24
N ILE A 807 14.58 -7.90 0.93
CA ILE A 807 14.40 -6.97 2.04
C ILE A 807 15.52 -7.00 3.10
N GLY A 808 16.61 -7.77 2.88
CA GLY A 808 17.78 -7.80 3.77
C GLY A 808 17.63 -8.64 5.05
N MET A 809 16.78 -9.66 5.01
CA MET A 809 16.37 -10.49 6.16
C MET A 809 16.69 -11.98 6.01
N ASP A 810 17.34 -12.38 4.92
CA ASP A 810 17.74 -13.76 4.58
C ASP A 810 18.66 -14.45 5.61
N HIS A 811 19.25 -13.69 6.54
CA HIS A 811 20.02 -14.23 7.64
C HIS A 811 19.16 -14.77 8.79
N ASP A 812 17.87 -14.41 8.86
CA ASP A 812 16.97 -14.79 9.96
C ASP A 812 15.68 -15.48 9.50
N ILE A 813 15.24 -15.26 8.25
CA ILE A 813 14.04 -15.88 7.64
C ILE A 813 14.29 -16.32 6.19
N GLY A 814 13.31 -16.99 5.58
CA GLY A 814 13.33 -17.40 4.16
C GLY A 814 13.93 -18.77 3.87
N SER A 815 14.57 -19.40 4.86
CA SER A 815 15.01 -20.81 4.82
C SER A 815 14.92 -21.44 6.21
N LEU A 816 14.91 -22.76 6.28
CA LEU A 816 14.88 -23.55 7.50
C LEU A 816 16.29 -24.00 7.86
N GLU A 817 16.94 -23.22 8.72
CA GLU A 817 18.32 -23.48 9.17
C GLU A 817 18.43 -23.24 10.67
N THR A 818 19.33 -23.97 11.33
CA THR A 818 19.63 -23.74 12.75
C THR A 818 20.02 -22.29 13.00
N GLY A 819 19.43 -21.69 14.03
CA GLY A 819 19.65 -20.30 14.43
C GLY A 819 18.60 -19.33 13.87
N LYS A 820 17.97 -19.65 12.73
CA LYS A 820 16.92 -18.81 12.12
C LYS A 820 15.62 -18.87 12.90
N LEU A 821 14.75 -17.89 12.64
CA LEU A 821 13.41 -17.84 13.22
C LEU A 821 12.56 -19.02 12.73
N ALA A 822 11.73 -19.52 13.65
CA ALA A 822 10.77 -20.57 13.39
C ALA A 822 9.52 -20.00 12.69
N ASP A 823 9.72 -19.59 11.43
CA ASP A 823 8.68 -19.14 10.52
C ASP A 823 8.54 -20.19 9.40
N LEU A 824 7.52 -21.05 9.48
CA LEU A 824 7.37 -22.23 8.62
C LEU A 824 5.91 -22.56 8.32
N VAL A 825 5.70 -23.39 7.29
CA VAL A 825 4.39 -23.88 6.87
C VAL A 825 4.41 -25.40 6.79
N VAL A 826 3.43 -26.06 7.41
CA VAL A 826 3.21 -27.50 7.30
C VAL A 826 2.08 -27.73 6.29
N LEU A 827 2.37 -28.41 5.19
CA LEU A 827 1.47 -28.70 4.08
C LEU A 827 1.01 -30.16 4.12
N ASP A 828 -0.28 -30.40 3.90
CA ASP A 828 -0.85 -31.75 3.78
C ASP A 828 -0.36 -32.50 2.52
N LYS A 829 0.17 -31.78 1.54
CA LYS A 829 0.59 -32.33 0.24
C LYS A 829 1.97 -31.83 -0.16
N ASN A 830 2.64 -32.58 -1.04
CA ASN A 830 3.98 -32.28 -1.52
C ASN A 830 3.96 -31.21 -2.65
N PRO A 831 4.51 -30.00 -2.43
CA PRO A 831 4.56 -28.96 -3.46
C PRO A 831 5.55 -29.27 -4.60
N LEU A 832 6.49 -30.21 -4.44
CA LEU A 832 7.44 -30.60 -5.49
C LEU A 832 6.80 -31.46 -6.58
N GLU A 833 5.69 -32.15 -6.29
CA GLU A 833 4.92 -32.91 -7.28
C GLU A 833 3.97 -32.01 -8.08
N ASN A 834 3.38 -31.02 -7.40
CA ASN A 834 2.52 -30.03 -8.00
C ASN A 834 2.55 -28.77 -7.15
N ILE A 835 2.97 -27.65 -7.73
CA ILE A 835 3.08 -26.39 -6.99
C ILE A 835 1.74 -25.90 -6.42
N ARG A 836 0.61 -26.33 -6.99
CA ARG A 836 -0.73 -26.07 -6.44
C ARG A 836 -0.92 -26.68 -5.06
N ASN A 837 -0.11 -27.66 -4.67
CA ASN A 837 -0.16 -28.24 -3.34
C ASN A 837 0.25 -27.25 -2.23
N THR A 838 0.86 -26.11 -2.57
CA THR A 838 1.19 -25.04 -1.61
C THR A 838 -0.02 -24.50 -0.85
N GLU A 839 -1.24 -24.53 -1.41
CA GLU A 839 -2.42 -24.00 -0.70
C GLU A 839 -2.96 -24.93 0.40
N PHE A 840 -2.53 -26.20 0.45
CA PHE A 840 -3.05 -27.17 1.43
C PHE A 840 -2.30 -27.07 2.76
N VAL A 841 -2.28 -25.87 3.33
CA VAL A 841 -1.68 -25.58 4.64
C VAL A 841 -2.47 -26.26 5.75
N LYS A 842 -1.80 -27.06 6.59
CA LYS A 842 -2.38 -27.62 7.81
C LYS A 842 -2.04 -26.78 9.04
N TYR A 843 -0.76 -26.43 9.17
CA TYR A 843 -0.29 -25.54 10.22
C TYR A 843 0.57 -24.44 9.64
N VAL A 844 0.49 -23.27 10.24
CA VAL A 844 1.44 -22.17 10.03
C VAL A 844 2.13 -21.90 11.35
N MET A 845 3.45 -21.75 11.33
CA MET A 845 4.20 -21.29 12.48
C MET A 845 4.80 -19.93 12.15
N VAL A 846 4.55 -18.95 13.02
CA VAL A 846 5.16 -17.62 12.92
C VAL A 846 5.70 -17.24 14.29
N ASN A 847 6.96 -16.81 14.32
CA ASN A 847 7.66 -16.46 15.55
C ASN A 847 7.65 -17.60 16.58
N GLY A 848 7.72 -18.87 16.15
CA GLY A 848 7.64 -20.05 17.00
C GLY A 848 6.25 -20.42 17.53
N ARG A 849 5.20 -19.66 17.20
CA ARG A 849 3.81 -19.96 17.57
C ARG A 849 3.13 -20.77 16.48
N LEU A 850 2.60 -21.95 16.81
CA LEU A 850 2.00 -22.88 15.86
C LEU A 850 0.48 -22.71 15.83
N PHE A 851 -0.07 -22.31 14.69
CA PHE A 851 -1.50 -22.13 14.47
C PHE A 851 -2.07 -23.21 13.55
N ASP A 852 -3.26 -23.71 13.89
CA ASP A 852 -4.07 -24.50 12.97
C ASP A 852 -4.65 -23.60 11.88
N ALA A 853 -4.40 -23.91 10.61
CA ALA A 853 -4.70 -23.02 9.50
C ALA A 853 -6.19 -22.85 9.20
N ASP A 854 -7.05 -23.79 9.63
CA ASP A 854 -8.48 -23.71 9.38
C ASP A 854 -9.22 -22.85 10.42
N SER A 855 -8.68 -22.77 11.64
CA SER A 855 -9.26 -22.00 12.75
C SER A 855 -8.47 -20.75 13.14
N MET A 856 -7.18 -20.68 12.80
CA MET A 856 -6.20 -19.71 13.28
C MET A 856 -6.11 -19.62 14.81
N ASN A 857 -6.40 -20.73 15.47
CA ASN A 857 -6.15 -20.89 16.90
C ASN A 857 -4.73 -21.40 17.11
N GLU A 858 -4.05 -20.88 18.12
CA GLU A 858 -2.76 -21.43 18.53
C GLU A 858 -2.97 -22.83 19.13
N THR A 859 -2.05 -23.73 18.79
CA THR A 859 -2.03 -25.13 19.20
C THR A 859 -0.63 -25.47 19.69
N VAL A 860 -0.51 -26.30 20.74
CA VAL A 860 0.77 -26.79 21.30
C VAL A 860 1.65 -25.71 21.96
N THR A 861 1.96 -24.62 21.27
CA THR A 861 2.88 -23.53 21.69
C THR A 861 2.24 -22.50 22.61
N GLY A 862 0.90 -22.43 22.63
CA GLY A 862 0.15 -21.49 23.44
C GLY A 862 -1.35 -21.76 23.38
N ASN A 863 -2.14 -20.77 23.81
CA ASN A 863 -3.58 -20.91 24.02
C ASN A 863 -4.40 -19.78 23.35
N PHE A 864 -3.80 -19.00 22.46
CA PHE A 864 -4.54 -17.96 21.73
C PHE A 864 -5.72 -18.57 20.97
N LYS A 865 -6.89 -17.95 21.12
CA LYS A 865 -8.11 -18.26 20.37
C LYS A 865 -8.60 -17.00 19.67
N ARG A 866 -8.89 -17.13 18.37
CA ARG A 866 -9.44 -16.04 17.56
C ARG A 866 -10.83 -15.67 18.08
N MET A 867 -11.13 -14.37 18.20
CA MET A 867 -12.49 -13.88 18.46
C MET A 867 -13.29 -13.84 17.15
N PRO A 868 -14.63 -13.89 17.19
CA PRO A 868 -15.43 -13.74 15.99
C PRO A 868 -15.13 -12.43 15.24
N PHE A 869 -15.05 -12.49 13.90
CA PHE A 869 -14.97 -11.32 13.05
C PHE A 869 -16.34 -10.63 12.97
N TYR A 870 -16.35 -9.40 12.44
CA TYR A 870 -17.59 -8.62 12.38
C TYR A 870 -18.69 -9.26 11.54
N TRP A 871 -18.35 -10.04 10.50
CA TRP A 871 -19.32 -10.74 9.64
C TRP A 871 -19.74 -12.09 10.20
N GLU A 872 -19.10 -12.58 11.26
CA GLU A 872 -19.53 -13.79 11.99
C GLU A 872 -20.56 -13.44 13.08
N ASN A 873 -20.91 -12.15 13.23
CA ASN A 873 -21.98 -11.73 14.12
C ASN A 873 -23.34 -12.08 13.49
N PRO A 874 -24.17 -12.93 14.13
CA PRO A 874 -25.43 -13.41 13.57
C PRO A 874 -26.46 -12.30 13.32
N ASN A 875 -26.25 -11.11 13.87
CA ASN A 875 -27.12 -9.95 13.66
C ASN A 875 -26.70 -9.09 12.45
N THR A 876 -25.93 -9.64 11.52
CA THR A 876 -25.45 -8.94 10.32
C THR A 876 -25.89 -9.69 9.07
N SER A 877 -26.20 -8.95 7.99
CA SER A 877 -26.51 -9.55 6.68
C SER A 877 -25.36 -10.42 6.16
N ASP A 878 -24.14 -10.08 6.54
CA ASP A 878 -22.92 -10.74 6.09
C ASP A 878 -22.71 -12.11 6.77
N ALA A 879 -23.43 -12.40 7.86
CA ALA A 879 -23.42 -13.69 8.56
C ALA A 879 -24.33 -14.75 7.92
N MET A 880 -25.05 -14.41 6.84
CA MET A 880 -25.95 -15.36 6.17
C MET A 880 -25.14 -16.49 5.53
N THR A 881 -25.28 -17.70 6.07
CA THR A 881 -24.78 -18.92 5.43
C THR A 881 -25.79 -19.39 4.40
N TRP A 882 -25.45 -19.34 3.12
CA TRP A 882 -26.26 -19.99 2.09
C TRP A 882 -26.02 -21.51 2.14
N GLN A 883 -26.99 -22.25 2.67
CA GLN A 883 -27.07 -23.71 2.58
C GLN A 883 -28.07 -24.04 1.47
N PRO A 884 -27.67 -24.71 0.37
CA PRO A 884 -28.65 -25.17 -0.63
C PRO A 884 -29.60 -26.19 0.03
N GLY A 885 -30.87 -25.80 0.21
CA GLY A 885 -31.92 -26.66 0.75
C GLY A 885 -32.53 -26.21 2.08
N GLU A 886 -31.84 -25.35 2.84
CA GLU A 886 -32.42 -24.67 4.00
C GLU A 886 -32.89 -23.29 3.56
N GLY A 887 -34.08 -23.24 2.96
CA GLY A 887 -34.79 -21.98 2.84
C GLY A 887 -34.91 -21.36 4.24
N ILE A 888 -34.84 -20.03 4.32
CA ILE A 888 -35.36 -19.30 5.47
C ILE A 888 -36.86 -19.57 5.46
N THR A 889 -37.28 -20.70 6.04
CA THR A 889 -38.69 -21.05 6.14
C THR A 889 -39.30 -20.04 7.08
N LEU A 890 -40.03 -19.08 6.51
CA LEU A 890 -41.07 -18.35 7.22
C LEU A 890 -41.95 -19.40 7.93
N PRO A 891 -42.13 -19.33 9.25
CA PRO A 891 -43.12 -20.16 9.90
C PRO A 891 -44.49 -19.70 9.43
N GLY A 892 -45.17 -20.55 8.65
CA GLY A 892 -46.61 -20.47 8.43
C GLY A 892 -47.05 -19.65 7.21
N CYS A 893 -47.22 -20.35 6.09
CA CYS A 893 -48.45 -20.30 5.29
C CYS A 893 -48.56 -21.63 4.55
N GLY A 894 -49.00 -22.66 5.28
CA GLY A 894 -49.57 -23.82 4.60
C GLY A 894 -50.82 -23.36 3.88
N CYS A 895 -50.89 -23.52 2.56
CA CYS A 895 -52.16 -23.47 1.84
C CYS A 895 -52.92 -24.76 2.16
N PRO A 896 -54.07 -24.72 2.86
CA PRO A 896 -54.95 -25.86 2.91
C PRO A 896 -55.80 -25.83 1.63
N ASN A 897 -55.61 -26.81 0.75
CA ASN A 897 -56.53 -27.18 -0.34
C ASN A 897 -56.94 -26.10 -1.36
N ALA A 898 -56.60 -26.29 -2.63
CA ALA A 898 -57.59 -26.43 -3.72
C ALA A 898 -56.93 -26.37 -5.11
N HIS A 899 -57.20 -27.44 -5.87
CA HIS A 899 -57.26 -27.62 -7.33
C HIS A 899 -56.00 -27.43 -8.19
#